data_AF-A0A285NQ79-F1
#
_entry.id   AF-A0A285NQ79-F1
#
_cell.length_a   1.000
_cell.length_b   1.000
_cell.length_c   1.000
_cell.angle_alpha   90.00
_cell.angle_beta   90.00
_cell.angle_gamma   90.00
#
_symmetry.space_group_name_H-M   'P 1'
#
loop_
_entity.id
_entity.type
_entity.pdbx_description
1 polymer ?
#
loop_
_entity_poly.entity_id
_entity_poly.type
_entity_poly.pdbx_seq_one_letter_code
_entity_poly.pdbx_strand_id
1 'polypeptide(L)'
;MANLINIGLSGLTANQAAMNVIGNNVANADTKGYSRQTVSTAATGMQNIGVGYLGSGTTISDVRRIYNSYMERQLQTTTSLSADAEAYQTQVNATDSLLSDSSTGIASALTSFFTSLQTAASSPNDSSARQLLLTQAQGLSSRFQSISSQLSQQNDGINSQLKALSDQVNNLSSQVASLNQQISALSASGTQPNSLLDARNEAVRSLNELVGVTVQERDGSYDVYLGTGQPLVSGVNSNKLSAGPSTTDSGQFSLTLQMPNFTTDVTSVATGGSIGGLLRYRSDVLNPTINSLGRIALTVSDAVNTQLGQGLDANGQFGSSLFADINNSIAITQRSVGAITNNAASGNLDVKITDTSQLTTYDYQVKFSDADNYSVTRSDGTSMGSYKLSDSPAPTIDGFQLSLNGGGLSAGDSFKVQPTRSGTNSIGTTLTDPSKLAFAAPLVGTAGSSNTGTGVITQPTLTTQLDTSDPVALSEMQNAVKNSTPVKLVFSAASGGSQNYTMYNAQGASIGTGSIVPGQANTLSLSIPMVDANGNPILDGSGAQKTFSAEMTLNGSPAASDSFSVAFNSAGKTDNRNAQQLLALQTKATIGVRDGNTGMSLTNANASLVENVGAKAAQAKTDVGLTGSLLDTAKNNRDSVSGVSLDEEASSLVKYQQYFTASSQIIKTAQSIFDTLINAL
;
A
#
# COMPACT_ATOMS: atom_id res chain seq x y z
N MET A 1 28.47 42.28 -66.44
CA MET A 1 29.39 41.18 -66.03
C MET A 1 29.49 40.98 -64.53
N ALA A 2 29.59 42.03 -63.70
CA ALA A 2 29.59 41.90 -62.23
C ALA A 2 28.39 41.09 -61.67
N ASN A 3 27.23 41.15 -62.32
CA ASN A 3 26.03 40.43 -61.89
C ASN A 3 26.12 38.89 -62.05
N LEU A 4 26.78 38.38 -63.11
CA LEU A 4 26.96 36.92 -63.30
C LEU A 4 27.93 36.31 -62.29
N ILE A 5 29.02 37.02 -61.98
CA ILE A 5 29.99 36.60 -60.95
C ILE A 5 29.32 36.61 -59.58
N ASN A 6 28.51 37.62 -59.26
CA ASN A 6 27.78 37.70 -57.99
C ASN A 6 26.71 36.59 -57.87
N ILE A 7 25.98 36.27 -58.94
CA ILE A 7 25.02 35.15 -58.96
C ILE A 7 25.75 33.81 -58.75
N GLY A 8 26.86 33.58 -59.47
CA GLY A 8 27.67 32.38 -59.32
C GLY A 8 28.28 32.23 -57.92
N LEU A 9 28.85 33.32 -57.37
CA LEU A 9 29.45 33.33 -56.05
C LEU A 9 28.42 33.09 -54.94
N SER A 10 27.27 33.77 -55.02
CA SER A 10 26.19 33.63 -54.04
C SER A 10 25.51 32.25 -54.07
N GLY A 11 25.38 31.65 -55.26
CA GLY A 11 24.97 30.25 -55.40
C GLY A 11 26.01 29.27 -54.85
N LEU A 12 27.31 29.54 -55.05
CA LEU A 12 28.39 28.69 -54.55
C LEU A 12 28.42 28.66 -53.00
N THR A 13 28.31 29.82 -52.35
CA THR A 13 28.28 29.92 -50.89
C THR A 13 27.04 29.28 -50.29
N ALA A 14 25.86 29.46 -50.91
CA ALA A 14 24.62 28.82 -50.47
C ALA A 14 24.69 27.29 -50.54
N ASN A 15 25.21 26.73 -51.64
CA ASN A 15 25.37 25.28 -51.80
C ASN A 15 26.44 24.71 -50.85
N GLN A 16 27.53 25.45 -50.60
CA GLN A 16 28.54 25.03 -49.62
C GLN A 16 27.96 24.95 -48.21
N ALA A 17 27.15 25.93 -47.81
CA ALA A 17 26.46 25.89 -46.52
C ALA A 17 25.49 24.71 -46.44
N ALA A 18 24.73 24.42 -47.50
CA ALA A 18 23.85 23.25 -47.55
C ALA A 18 24.62 21.93 -47.39
N MET A 19 25.77 21.77 -48.07
CA MET A 19 26.63 20.59 -47.90
C MET A 19 27.18 20.47 -46.48
N ASN A 20 27.56 21.58 -45.84
CA ASN A 20 28.00 21.58 -44.44
C ASN A 20 26.88 21.18 -43.47
N VAL A 21 25.64 21.63 -43.70
CA VAL A 21 24.48 21.24 -42.88
C VAL A 21 24.17 19.76 -43.05
N ILE A 22 24.21 19.24 -44.28
CA ILE A 22 24.05 17.81 -44.55
C ILE A 22 25.13 16.99 -43.86
N GLY A 23 26.41 17.42 -43.96
CA GLY A 23 27.51 16.79 -43.24
C GLY A 23 27.30 16.76 -41.72
N ASN A 24 26.78 17.84 -41.15
CA ASN A 24 26.43 17.91 -39.73
C ASN A 24 25.26 16.99 -39.37
N ASN A 25 24.22 16.91 -40.21
CA ASN A 25 23.08 16.00 -40.00
C ASN A 25 23.57 14.55 -39.98
N VAL A 26 24.37 14.14 -40.98
CA VAL A 26 24.93 12.79 -41.08
C VAL A 26 25.80 12.46 -39.86
N ALA A 27 26.67 13.40 -39.44
CA ALA A 27 27.53 13.21 -38.28
C ALA A 27 26.77 13.07 -36.95
N ASN A 28 25.53 13.58 -36.88
CA ASN A 28 24.69 13.54 -35.68
C ASN A 28 23.44 12.66 -35.84
N ALA A 29 23.39 11.80 -36.86
CA ALA A 29 22.23 10.96 -37.13
C ALA A 29 21.87 10.04 -35.95
N ASP A 30 22.88 9.57 -35.21
CA ASP A 30 22.72 8.73 -34.02
C ASP A 30 22.69 9.52 -32.70
N THR A 31 22.82 10.84 -32.74
CA THR A 31 22.77 11.69 -31.54
C THR A 31 21.33 11.79 -31.03
N LYS A 32 21.09 11.31 -29.81
CA LYS A 32 19.75 11.32 -29.19
C LYS A 32 19.17 12.73 -29.12
N GLY A 33 17.91 12.88 -29.53
CA GLY A 33 17.21 14.16 -29.52
C GLY A 33 17.60 15.13 -30.65
N TYR A 34 18.55 14.75 -31.52
CA TYR A 34 18.92 15.59 -32.67
C TYR A 34 17.74 15.79 -33.62
N SER A 35 17.59 17.03 -34.11
CA SER A 35 16.62 17.40 -35.12
C SER A 35 17.35 17.75 -36.42
N ARG A 36 16.94 17.14 -37.54
CA ARG A 36 17.47 17.43 -38.87
C ARG A 36 17.40 18.92 -39.17
N GLN A 37 18.49 19.47 -39.71
CA GLN A 37 18.57 20.89 -40.07
C GLN A 37 18.50 21.09 -41.58
N THR A 38 17.89 22.20 -42.01
CA THR A 38 17.82 22.60 -43.42
C THR A 38 18.24 24.04 -43.61
N VAL A 39 18.95 24.30 -44.71
CA VAL A 39 19.29 25.66 -45.14
C VAL A 39 18.09 26.25 -45.88
N SER A 40 17.65 27.43 -45.46
CA SER A 40 16.66 28.24 -46.18
C SER A 40 17.39 29.32 -46.97
N THR A 41 17.13 29.41 -48.27
CA THR A 41 17.70 30.43 -49.13
C THR A 41 16.64 31.44 -49.57
N ALA A 42 17.04 32.70 -49.72
CA ALA A 42 16.19 33.77 -50.22
C ALA A 42 16.84 34.43 -51.44
N ALA A 43 16.02 34.81 -52.42
CA ALA A 43 16.50 35.56 -53.57
C ALA A 43 17.05 36.93 -53.13
N THR A 44 18.25 37.26 -53.57
CA THR A 44 18.87 38.57 -53.30
C THR A 44 18.18 39.66 -54.14
N GLY A 45 18.23 40.92 -53.69
CA GLY A 45 17.48 42.05 -54.26
C GLY A 45 17.54 42.16 -55.80
N MET A 46 16.46 42.66 -56.40
CA MET A 46 16.32 42.76 -57.84
C MET A 46 16.93 44.07 -58.38
N GLN A 47 17.71 44.00 -59.45
CA GLN A 47 18.15 45.17 -60.21
C GLN A 47 17.11 45.52 -61.29
N ASN A 48 16.60 46.75 -61.25
CA ASN A 48 15.77 47.28 -62.33
C ASN A 48 16.68 47.70 -63.50
N ILE A 49 16.44 47.12 -64.68
CA ILE A 49 17.19 47.39 -65.92
C ILE A 49 16.41 48.26 -66.91
N GLY A 50 15.40 49.00 -66.45
CA GLY A 50 14.54 49.86 -67.26
C GLY A 50 13.45 49.13 -68.05
N VAL A 51 13.69 47.86 -68.43
CA VAL A 51 12.73 46.98 -69.14
C VAL A 51 12.19 45.81 -68.29
N GLY A 52 12.61 45.74 -67.01
CA GLY A 52 12.25 44.67 -66.10
C GLY A 52 13.19 44.57 -64.90
N TYR A 53 13.02 43.52 -64.11
CA TYR A 53 13.83 43.22 -62.93
C TYR A 53 14.65 41.96 -63.15
N LEU A 54 15.97 42.05 -62.94
CA LEU A 54 16.88 40.90 -62.93
C LEU A 54 17.28 40.58 -61.48
N GLY A 55 17.21 39.31 -61.08
CA GLY A 55 17.69 38.86 -59.78
C GLY A 55 19.21 38.93 -59.67
N SER A 56 19.71 39.15 -58.46
CA SER A 56 21.16 39.24 -58.17
C SER A 56 21.76 37.98 -57.50
N GLY A 57 21.01 36.87 -57.52
CA GLY A 57 21.43 35.58 -56.97
C GLY A 57 20.64 35.18 -55.73
N THR A 58 21.26 34.45 -54.81
CA THR A 58 20.62 33.94 -53.60
C THR A 58 21.48 34.17 -52.37
N THR A 59 20.87 34.46 -51.23
CA THR A 59 21.55 34.48 -49.92
C THR A 59 21.00 33.38 -49.03
N ILE A 60 21.79 32.99 -48.02
CA ILE A 60 21.29 32.16 -46.93
C ILE A 60 20.42 33.07 -46.05
N SER A 61 19.17 32.67 -45.86
CA SER A 61 18.24 33.38 -45.00
C SER A 61 18.32 32.86 -43.57
N ASP A 62 18.41 31.53 -43.40
CA ASP A 62 18.41 30.88 -42.09
C ASP A 62 18.86 29.42 -42.18
N VAL A 63 19.31 28.85 -41.05
CA VAL A 63 19.47 27.41 -40.86
C VAL A 63 18.53 27.00 -39.75
N ARG A 64 17.43 26.34 -40.12
CA ARG A 64 16.36 25.96 -39.18
C ARG A 64 16.36 24.45 -38.95
N ARG A 65 16.06 24.04 -37.72
CA ARG A 65 15.70 22.65 -37.43
C ARG A 65 14.31 22.32 -37.97
N ILE A 66 14.12 21.10 -38.44
CA ILE A 66 12.81 20.52 -38.74
C ILE A 66 12.25 20.02 -37.41
N TYR A 67 11.19 20.66 -36.93
CA TYR A 67 10.65 20.44 -35.59
C TYR A 67 9.14 20.55 -35.60
N ASN A 68 8.47 19.60 -34.94
CA ASN A 68 7.04 19.61 -34.71
C ASN A 68 6.74 19.54 -33.20
N SER A 69 6.23 20.65 -32.65
CA SER A 69 5.95 20.78 -31.22
C SER A 69 4.87 19.83 -30.70
N TYR A 70 3.91 19.43 -31.55
CA TYR A 70 2.89 18.46 -31.17
C TYR A 70 3.49 17.06 -30.99
N MET A 71 4.33 16.63 -31.94
CA MET A 71 4.98 15.32 -31.89
C MET A 71 5.97 15.24 -30.73
N GLU A 72 6.68 16.33 -30.44
CA GLU A 72 7.57 16.42 -29.29
C GLU A 72 6.82 16.32 -27.96
N ARG A 73 5.70 17.04 -27.81
CA ARG A 73 4.84 16.90 -26.61
C ARG A 73 4.29 15.48 -26.47
N GLN A 74 3.85 14.87 -27.56
CA GLN A 74 3.37 13.48 -27.55
C GLN A 74 4.47 12.51 -27.11
N LEU A 75 5.71 12.69 -27.59
CA LEU A 75 6.86 11.89 -27.19
C LEU A 75 7.18 12.08 -25.70
N GLN A 76 7.14 13.31 -25.19
CA GLN A 76 7.37 13.60 -23.77
C GLN A 76 6.31 12.96 -22.86
N THR A 77 5.02 13.08 -23.20
CA THR A 77 3.94 12.46 -22.43
C THR A 77 4.03 10.94 -22.44
N THR A 78 4.27 10.32 -23.60
CA THR A 78 4.40 8.85 -23.71
C THR A 78 5.65 8.33 -23.01
N THR A 79 6.75 9.09 -23.02
CA THR A 79 7.96 8.77 -22.24
C THR A 79 7.64 8.71 -20.74
N SER A 80 6.92 9.72 -20.23
CA SER A 80 6.53 9.75 -18.82
C SER A 80 5.60 8.62 -18.42
N LEU A 81 4.62 8.28 -19.27
CA LEU A 81 3.72 7.16 -19.03
C LEU A 81 4.43 5.80 -19.04
N SER A 82 5.38 5.59 -19.96
CA SER A 82 6.14 4.32 -20.00
C SER A 82 7.00 4.14 -18.76
N ALA A 83 7.77 5.18 -18.38
CA ALA A 83 8.61 5.11 -17.19
C ALA A 83 7.82 4.92 -15.89
N ASP A 84 6.62 5.51 -15.79
CA ASP A 84 5.70 5.29 -14.67
C ASP A 84 5.23 3.82 -14.60
N ALA A 85 4.78 3.27 -15.73
CA ALA A 85 4.32 1.89 -15.81
C ALA A 85 5.43 0.89 -15.49
N GLU A 86 6.65 1.11 -16.01
CA GLU A 86 7.81 0.26 -15.77
C GLU A 86 8.25 0.28 -14.29
N ALA A 87 8.33 1.47 -13.69
CA ALA A 87 8.66 1.61 -12.27
C ALA A 87 7.62 0.96 -11.37
N TYR A 88 6.33 1.14 -11.66
CA TYR A 88 5.25 0.48 -10.94
C TYR A 88 5.31 -1.05 -11.09
N GLN A 89 5.44 -1.55 -12.32
CA GLN A 89 5.46 -2.99 -12.62
C GLN A 89 6.60 -3.70 -11.89
N THR A 90 7.79 -3.10 -11.88
CA THR A 90 8.96 -3.65 -11.19
C THR A 90 8.67 -3.90 -9.71
N GLN A 91 8.02 -2.94 -9.05
CA GLN A 91 7.73 -3.04 -7.62
C GLN A 91 6.58 -3.99 -7.31
N VAL A 92 5.50 -3.96 -8.08
CA VAL A 92 4.34 -4.85 -7.85
C VAL A 92 4.68 -6.32 -8.13
N ASN A 93 5.52 -6.61 -9.13
CA ASN A 93 5.95 -7.98 -9.42
C ASN A 93 6.76 -8.59 -8.26
N ALA A 94 7.59 -7.80 -7.58
CA ALA A 94 8.34 -8.25 -6.42
C ALA A 94 7.40 -8.67 -5.28
N THR A 95 6.34 -7.89 -5.06
CA THR A 95 5.32 -8.17 -4.04
C THR A 95 4.43 -9.34 -4.42
N ASP A 96 4.01 -9.42 -5.67
CA ASP A 96 3.25 -10.56 -6.19
C ASP A 96 4.04 -11.86 -6.02
N SER A 97 5.31 -11.89 -6.41
CA SER A 97 6.19 -13.05 -6.24
C SER A 97 6.36 -13.43 -4.76
N LEU A 98 6.48 -12.44 -3.87
CA LEU A 98 6.60 -12.66 -2.42
C LEU A 98 5.35 -13.31 -1.80
N LEU A 99 4.17 -12.92 -2.28
CA LEU A 99 2.88 -13.35 -1.70
C LEU A 99 2.32 -14.63 -2.36
N SER A 100 2.54 -14.80 -3.66
CA SER A 100 1.98 -15.90 -4.46
C SER A 100 2.78 -17.20 -4.37
N ASP A 101 3.97 -17.19 -3.75
CA ASP A 101 4.80 -18.38 -3.60
C ASP A 101 4.05 -19.48 -2.83
N SER A 102 3.76 -20.59 -3.51
CA SER A 102 2.95 -21.69 -2.96
C SER A 102 3.64 -22.48 -1.85
N SER A 103 4.97 -22.42 -1.78
CA SER A 103 5.76 -23.21 -0.83
C SER A 103 6.01 -22.43 0.46
N THR A 104 6.30 -21.14 0.33
CA THR A 104 6.73 -20.30 1.43
C THR A 104 5.65 -19.31 1.84
N GLY A 105 4.66 -19.00 1.01
CA GLY A 105 3.59 -18.03 1.31
C GLY A 105 2.80 -18.31 2.60
N ILE A 106 2.08 -17.29 3.08
CA ILE A 106 1.32 -17.36 4.35
C ILE A 106 0.24 -18.45 4.31
N ALA A 107 -0.37 -18.70 3.16
CA ALA A 107 -1.35 -19.78 2.99
C ALA A 107 -0.77 -21.16 3.34
N SER A 108 0.48 -21.43 2.94
CA SER A 108 1.19 -22.67 3.26
C SER A 108 1.45 -22.80 4.77
N ALA A 109 1.90 -21.70 5.40
CA ALA A 109 2.13 -21.66 6.84
C ALA A 109 0.84 -21.83 7.66
N LEU A 110 -0.26 -21.17 7.27
CA LEU A 110 -1.57 -21.34 7.89
C LEU A 110 -2.09 -22.78 7.74
N THR A 111 -1.95 -23.37 6.55
CA THR A 111 -2.35 -24.75 6.29
C THR A 111 -1.56 -25.72 7.17
N SER A 112 -0.24 -25.52 7.29
CA SER A 112 0.62 -26.34 8.15
C SER A 112 0.23 -26.23 9.63
N PHE A 113 -0.05 -25.00 10.10
CA PHE A 113 -0.56 -24.75 11.45
C PHE A 113 -1.87 -25.51 11.71
N PHE A 114 -2.91 -25.31 10.90
CA PHE A 114 -4.20 -25.97 11.10
C PHE A 114 -4.14 -27.49 10.92
N THR A 115 -3.30 -28.00 10.03
CA THR A 115 -3.07 -29.44 9.88
C THR A 115 -2.44 -30.03 11.14
N SER A 116 -1.42 -29.37 11.71
CA SER A 116 -0.82 -29.81 12.98
C SER A 116 -1.78 -29.69 14.16
N LEU A 117 -2.65 -28.68 14.16
CA LEU A 117 -3.71 -28.52 15.14
C LEU A 117 -4.72 -29.67 15.03
N GLN A 118 -5.07 -30.10 13.82
CA GLN A 118 -5.98 -31.23 13.60
C GLN A 118 -5.39 -32.53 14.18
N THR A 119 -4.10 -32.77 13.93
CA THR A 119 -3.36 -33.90 14.52
C THR A 119 -3.37 -33.83 16.04
N ALA A 120 -3.01 -32.68 16.62
CA ALA A 120 -2.98 -32.48 18.08
C ALA A 120 -4.38 -32.57 18.72
N ALA A 121 -5.44 -32.14 18.03
CA ALA A 121 -6.82 -32.25 18.47
C ALA A 121 -7.33 -33.70 18.45
N SER A 122 -6.85 -34.53 17.52
CA SER A 122 -7.22 -35.94 17.45
C SER A 122 -6.63 -36.78 18.58
N SER A 123 -5.45 -36.36 19.09
CA SER A 123 -4.72 -37.00 20.18
C SER A 123 -4.28 -35.95 21.22
N PRO A 124 -5.22 -35.37 22.01
CA PRO A 124 -4.93 -34.23 22.87
C PRO A 124 -4.01 -34.55 24.06
N ASN A 125 -3.73 -35.82 24.34
CA ASN A 125 -2.76 -36.25 25.37
C ASN A 125 -1.36 -36.56 24.80
N ASP A 126 -1.15 -36.50 23.49
CA ASP A 126 0.15 -36.74 22.84
C ASP A 126 1.04 -35.48 22.91
N SER A 127 2.13 -35.58 23.67
CA SER A 127 3.09 -34.48 23.84
C SER A 127 3.83 -34.14 22.55
N SER A 128 4.07 -35.12 21.67
CA SER A 128 4.75 -34.92 20.39
C SER A 128 3.86 -34.18 19.40
N ALA A 129 2.57 -34.52 19.33
CA ALA A 129 1.61 -33.80 18.51
C ALA A 129 1.45 -32.33 18.95
N ARG A 130 1.40 -32.08 20.27
CA ARG A 130 1.38 -30.72 20.84
C ARG A 130 2.67 -29.93 20.56
N GLN A 131 3.83 -30.58 20.69
CA GLN A 131 5.10 -29.96 20.37
C GLN A 131 5.19 -29.58 18.89
N LEU A 132 4.70 -30.45 18.00
CA LEU A 132 4.63 -30.16 16.56
C LEU A 132 3.75 -28.94 16.28
N LEU A 133 2.56 -28.85 16.89
CA LEU A 133 1.70 -27.67 16.75
C LEU A 133 2.42 -26.39 17.19
N LEU A 134 3.12 -26.45 18.33
CA LEU A 134 3.87 -25.30 18.82
C LEU A 134 4.97 -24.87 17.84
N THR A 135 5.71 -25.82 17.26
CA THR A 135 6.71 -25.54 16.21
C THR A 135 6.06 -24.92 14.96
N GLN A 136 4.88 -25.36 14.55
CA GLN A 136 4.17 -24.75 13.42
C GLN A 136 3.64 -23.34 13.73
N ALA A 137 3.24 -23.08 14.97
CA ALA A 137 2.86 -21.72 15.42
C ALA A 137 4.06 -20.75 15.34
N GLN A 138 5.25 -21.22 15.74
CA GLN A 138 6.50 -20.46 15.61
C GLN A 138 6.82 -20.18 14.15
N GLY A 139 6.76 -21.21 13.28
CA GLY A 139 6.95 -21.06 11.84
C GLY A 139 5.99 -20.06 11.20
N LEU A 140 4.72 -20.07 11.61
CA LEU A 140 3.71 -19.11 11.16
C LEU A 140 4.08 -17.68 11.55
N SER A 141 4.43 -17.45 12.82
CA SER A 141 4.86 -16.13 13.32
C SER A 141 6.09 -15.62 12.56
N SER A 142 7.12 -16.47 12.42
CA SER A 142 8.34 -16.12 11.70
C SER A 142 8.06 -15.81 10.22
N ARG A 143 7.09 -16.47 9.59
CA ARG A 143 6.75 -16.17 8.19
C ARG A 143 6.10 -14.79 8.02
N PHE A 144 5.17 -14.41 8.90
CA PHE A 144 4.59 -13.06 8.90
C PHE A 144 5.67 -11.99 9.08
N GLN A 145 6.55 -12.17 10.06
CA GLN A 145 7.67 -11.26 10.31
C GLN A 145 8.64 -11.17 9.11
N SER A 146 8.93 -12.30 8.46
CA SER A 146 9.84 -12.32 7.29
C SER A 146 9.27 -11.54 6.10
N ILE A 147 7.98 -11.75 5.78
CA ILE A 147 7.32 -10.98 4.71
C ILE A 147 7.26 -9.49 5.08
N SER A 148 6.96 -9.18 6.33
CA SER A 148 6.95 -7.80 6.84
C SER A 148 8.30 -7.11 6.65
N SER A 149 9.40 -7.81 6.99
CA SER A 149 10.76 -7.30 6.78
C SER A 149 11.05 -7.03 5.31
N GLN A 150 10.65 -7.93 4.40
CA GLN A 150 10.84 -7.75 2.95
C GLN A 150 10.06 -6.54 2.41
N LEU A 151 8.81 -6.33 2.86
CA LEU A 151 8.01 -5.16 2.48
C LEU A 151 8.58 -3.86 3.06
N SER A 152 9.12 -3.89 4.27
CA SER A 152 9.83 -2.74 4.87
C SER A 152 11.08 -2.40 4.07
N GLN A 153 11.88 -3.39 3.69
CA GLN A 153 13.06 -3.17 2.85
C GLN A 153 12.68 -2.57 1.48
N GLN A 154 11.55 -2.99 0.91
CA GLN A 154 11.03 -2.38 -0.31
C GLN A 154 10.64 -0.91 -0.09
N ASN A 155 9.97 -0.59 1.02
CA ASN A 155 9.65 0.79 1.38
C ASN A 155 10.93 1.67 1.48
N ASP A 156 11.97 1.15 2.13
CA ASP A 156 13.26 1.85 2.30
C ASP A 156 14.02 1.99 0.98
N GLY A 157 13.93 0.98 0.11
CA GLY A 157 14.40 1.04 -1.26
C GLY A 157 13.73 2.16 -2.05
N ILE A 158 12.40 2.29 -1.93
CA ILE A 158 11.64 3.38 -2.57
C ILE A 158 12.05 4.74 -1.99
N ASN A 159 12.22 4.87 -0.67
CA ASN A 159 12.70 6.11 -0.05
C ASN A 159 14.05 6.55 -0.64
N SER A 160 14.96 5.60 -0.79
CA SER A 160 16.30 5.84 -1.38
C SER A 160 16.20 6.21 -2.87
N GLN A 161 15.34 5.53 -3.62
CA GLN A 161 15.08 5.83 -5.03
C GLN A 161 14.47 7.22 -5.22
N LEU A 162 13.45 7.60 -4.44
CA LEU A 162 12.83 8.93 -4.51
C LEU A 162 13.86 10.03 -4.24
N LYS A 163 14.79 9.81 -3.30
CA LYS A 163 15.88 10.74 -3.05
C LYS A 163 16.82 10.85 -4.25
N ALA A 164 17.32 9.73 -4.78
CA ALA A 164 18.22 9.73 -5.92
C ALA A 164 17.58 10.35 -7.18
N LEU A 165 16.32 10.01 -7.46
CA LEU A 165 15.54 10.57 -8.58
C LEU A 165 15.29 12.07 -8.40
N SER A 166 15.01 12.55 -7.18
CA SER A 166 14.87 13.99 -6.91
C SER A 166 16.18 14.74 -7.17
N ASP A 167 17.32 14.16 -6.79
CA ASP A 167 18.65 14.73 -7.06
C ASP A 167 18.92 14.79 -8.59
N GLN A 168 18.52 13.76 -9.35
CA GLN A 168 18.60 13.78 -10.82
C GLN A 168 17.66 14.80 -11.46
N VAL A 169 16.43 14.95 -10.96
CA VAL A 169 15.48 15.98 -11.39
C VAL A 169 16.08 17.37 -11.21
N ASN A 170 16.75 17.63 -10.07
CA ASN A 170 17.40 18.91 -9.82
C ASN A 170 18.53 19.22 -10.81
N ASN A 171 19.34 18.21 -11.15
CA ASN A 171 20.43 18.35 -12.12
C ASN A 171 19.89 18.70 -13.50
N LEU A 172 18.88 17.98 -13.98
CA LEU A 172 18.26 18.24 -15.28
C LEU A 172 17.50 19.58 -15.31
N SER A 173 16.83 19.96 -14.22
CA SER A 173 16.14 21.25 -14.11
C SER A 173 17.13 22.42 -14.17
N SER A 174 18.28 22.27 -13.50
CA SER A 174 19.39 23.24 -13.58
C SER A 174 19.98 23.31 -14.98
N GLN A 175 20.10 22.17 -15.67
CA GLN A 175 20.56 22.10 -17.06
C GLN A 175 19.58 22.82 -18.01
N VAL A 176 18.27 22.61 -17.86
CA VAL A 176 17.25 23.32 -18.65
C VAL A 176 17.33 24.83 -18.42
N ALA A 177 17.45 25.27 -17.16
CA ALA A 177 17.60 26.68 -16.82
C ALA A 177 18.87 27.31 -17.45
N SER A 178 20.00 26.61 -17.41
CA SER A 178 21.25 27.04 -18.07
C SER A 178 21.11 27.11 -19.59
N LEU A 179 20.44 26.12 -20.20
CA LEU A 179 20.17 26.11 -21.63
C LEU A 179 19.25 27.28 -22.03
N ASN A 180 18.22 27.58 -21.25
CA ASN A 180 17.38 28.77 -21.47
C ASN A 180 18.20 30.06 -21.47
N GLN A 181 19.14 30.20 -20.52
CA GLN A 181 20.03 31.36 -20.46
C GLN A 181 20.92 31.48 -21.71
N GLN A 182 21.54 30.38 -22.14
CA GLN A 182 22.40 30.36 -23.33
C GLN A 182 21.61 30.63 -24.62
N ILE A 183 20.42 30.02 -24.76
CA ILE A 183 19.52 30.22 -25.90
C ILE A 183 19.08 31.69 -25.97
N SER A 184 18.67 32.28 -24.84
CA SER A 184 18.25 33.68 -24.79
C SER A 184 19.39 34.62 -25.18
N ALA A 185 20.61 34.39 -24.67
CA ALA A 185 21.79 35.20 -25.00
C ALA A 185 22.17 35.13 -26.49
N LEU A 186 22.13 33.95 -27.11
CA LEU A 186 22.48 33.77 -28.52
C LEU A 186 21.36 34.23 -29.47
N SER A 187 20.10 34.04 -29.10
CA SER A 187 18.95 34.44 -29.92
C SER A 187 18.82 35.96 -30.03
N ALA A 188 19.40 36.73 -29.10
CA ALA A 188 19.47 38.20 -29.19
C ALA A 188 20.24 38.70 -30.43
N SER A 189 21.13 37.87 -31.00
CA SER A 189 21.85 38.16 -32.25
C SER A 189 21.05 37.87 -33.52
N GLY A 190 19.79 37.39 -33.39
CA GLY A 190 18.91 37.05 -34.50
C GLY A 190 19.14 35.66 -35.11
N THR A 191 20.10 34.88 -34.60
CA THR A 191 20.38 33.52 -35.09
C THR A 191 19.95 32.47 -34.06
N GLN A 192 19.22 31.44 -34.49
CA GLN A 192 18.68 30.42 -33.60
C GLN A 192 19.71 29.30 -33.30
N PRO A 193 20.09 29.06 -32.02
CA PRO A 193 21.07 28.03 -31.69
C PRO A 193 20.44 26.63 -31.65
N ASN A 194 20.32 25.99 -32.83
CA ASN A 194 19.62 24.70 -33.00
C ASN A 194 20.10 23.58 -32.07
N SER A 195 21.41 23.44 -31.87
CA SER A 195 21.98 22.38 -31.00
C SER A 195 21.59 22.56 -29.53
N LEU A 196 21.52 23.80 -29.03
CA LEU A 196 21.09 24.08 -27.65
C LEU A 196 19.59 23.81 -27.48
N LEU A 197 18.80 24.09 -28.51
CA LEU A 197 17.37 23.81 -28.49
C LEU A 197 17.06 22.31 -28.48
N ASP A 198 17.85 21.51 -29.21
CA ASP A 198 17.74 20.06 -29.18
C ASP A 198 18.20 19.50 -27.84
N ALA A 199 19.32 19.99 -27.30
CA ALA A 199 19.79 19.63 -25.95
C ALA A 199 18.76 19.97 -24.86
N ARG A 200 18.05 21.10 -24.99
CA ARG A 200 16.97 21.50 -24.07
C ARG A 200 15.78 20.55 -24.16
N ASN A 201 15.37 20.18 -25.38
CA ASN A 201 14.28 19.23 -25.58
C ASN A 201 14.63 17.84 -25.02
N GLU A 202 15.86 17.37 -25.22
CA GLU A 202 16.32 16.08 -24.68
C GLU A 202 16.42 16.09 -23.15
N ALA A 203 16.84 17.21 -22.55
CA ALA A 203 16.83 17.38 -21.09
C ALA A 203 15.41 17.33 -20.52
N VAL A 204 14.43 17.95 -21.20
CA VAL A 204 13.01 17.87 -20.83
C VAL A 204 12.45 16.45 -21.01
N ARG A 205 12.83 15.76 -22.09
CA ARG A 205 12.42 14.36 -22.32
C ARG A 205 12.97 13.45 -21.22
N SER A 206 14.23 13.67 -20.84
CA SER A 206 14.87 12.96 -19.71
C SER A 206 14.24 13.32 -18.37
N LEU A 207 13.79 14.55 -18.15
CA LEU A 207 12.99 14.92 -16.98
C LEU A 207 11.69 14.10 -16.92
N ASN A 208 11.01 13.94 -18.06
CA ASN A 208 9.77 13.15 -18.15
C ASN A 208 9.98 11.66 -17.84
N GLU A 209 11.16 11.09 -18.07
CA GLU A 209 11.51 9.72 -17.62
C GLU A 209 11.52 9.61 -16.08
N LEU A 210 11.86 10.71 -15.38
CA LEU A 210 11.96 10.75 -13.92
C LEU A 210 10.63 11.15 -13.27
N VAL A 211 9.99 12.20 -13.77
CA VAL A 211 8.73 12.74 -13.24
C VAL A 211 7.94 13.45 -14.34
N GLY A 212 6.62 13.30 -14.35
CA GLY A 212 5.78 13.96 -15.34
C GLY A 212 5.85 15.48 -15.25
N VAL A 213 6.32 16.10 -16.33
CA VAL A 213 6.41 17.56 -16.44
C VAL A 213 5.73 18.09 -17.69
N THR A 214 5.17 19.28 -17.59
CA THR A 214 4.59 20.01 -18.71
C THR A 214 5.44 21.24 -19.02
N VAL A 215 5.58 21.55 -20.30
CA VAL A 215 6.38 22.69 -20.76
C VAL A 215 5.49 23.76 -21.35
N GLN A 216 5.73 25.00 -20.96
CA GLN A 216 5.23 26.17 -21.66
C GLN A 216 6.39 27.04 -22.14
N GLU A 217 6.29 27.55 -23.36
CA GLU A 217 7.29 28.44 -23.91
C GLU A 217 6.85 29.89 -23.73
N ARG A 218 7.73 30.71 -23.15
CA ARG A 218 7.52 32.14 -22.92
C ARG A 218 8.80 32.89 -23.27
N ASP A 219 8.69 33.85 -24.19
CA ASP A 219 9.81 34.68 -24.63
C ASP A 219 11.06 33.86 -25.05
N GLY A 220 10.84 32.70 -25.70
CA GLY A 220 11.89 31.78 -26.15
C GLY A 220 12.52 30.89 -25.06
N SER A 221 12.11 31.06 -23.79
CA SER A 221 12.51 30.22 -22.67
C SER A 221 11.44 29.18 -22.35
N TYR A 222 11.85 28.02 -21.81
CA TYR A 222 10.92 27.00 -21.32
C TYR A 222 10.67 27.18 -19.83
N ASP A 223 9.41 27.37 -19.47
CA ASP A 223 8.90 27.15 -18.13
C ASP A 223 8.45 25.69 -18.01
N VAL A 224 8.97 24.98 -17.00
CA VAL A 224 8.69 23.56 -16.77
C VAL A 224 7.90 23.43 -15.48
N TYR A 225 6.73 22.80 -15.55
CA TYR A 225 5.81 22.64 -14.43
C TYR A 225 5.62 21.17 -14.08
N LEU A 226 5.64 20.88 -12.78
CA LEU A 226 5.25 19.60 -12.19
C LEU A 226 3.74 19.54 -12.01
N GLY A 227 3.13 18.38 -12.29
CA GLY A 227 1.77 18.04 -11.89
C GLY A 227 0.73 19.11 -12.25
N THR A 228 0.11 19.71 -11.22
CA THR A 228 -1.00 20.67 -11.35
C THR A 228 -0.55 22.12 -11.54
N GLY A 229 0.75 22.38 -11.80
CA GLY A 229 1.26 23.71 -12.14
C GLY A 229 2.37 24.24 -11.23
N GLN A 230 3.03 23.41 -10.42
CA GLN A 230 4.14 23.86 -9.59
C GLN A 230 5.40 24.07 -10.45
N PRO A 231 6.00 25.27 -10.48
CA PRO A 231 7.12 25.55 -11.39
C PRO A 231 8.40 24.89 -10.90
N LEU A 232 8.96 23.99 -11.71
CA LEU A 232 10.26 23.38 -11.50
C LEU A 232 11.37 24.22 -12.16
N VAL A 233 11.08 24.78 -13.33
CA VAL A 233 11.94 25.76 -14.03
C VAL A 233 11.08 26.97 -14.41
N SER A 234 11.55 28.17 -14.08
CA SER A 234 10.94 29.44 -14.47
C SER A 234 11.98 30.28 -15.20
N GLY A 235 11.90 30.31 -16.53
CA GLY A 235 12.90 30.94 -17.38
C GLY A 235 14.32 30.41 -17.13
N VAL A 236 15.18 31.23 -16.54
CA VAL A 236 16.59 30.91 -16.24
C VAL A 236 16.83 30.43 -14.81
N ASN A 237 15.78 30.29 -14.00
CA ASN A 237 15.87 29.83 -12.62
C ASN A 237 15.25 28.43 -12.48
N SER A 238 15.83 27.59 -11.62
CA SER A 238 15.27 26.30 -11.25
C SER A 238 14.97 26.23 -9.76
N ASN A 239 13.89 25.54 -9.40
CA ASN A 239 13.49 25.27 -8.02
C ASN A 239 13.94 23.85 -7.63
N LYS A 240 14.17 23.63 -6.32
CA LYS A 240 14.72 22.37 -5.83
C LYS A 240 13.63 21.41 -5.37
N LEU A 241 13.58 20.22 -5.96
CA LEU A 241 12.79 19.09 -5.48
C LEU A 241 13.60 18.30 -4.44
N SER A 242 12.99 17.96 -3.31
CA SER A 242 13.64 17.19 -2.25
C SER A 242 12.73 16.06 -1.76
N ALA A 243 13.27 14.86 -1.65
CA ALA A 243 12.61 13.74 -0.98
C ALA A 243 13.13 13.60 0.46
N GLY A 244 12.24 13.50 1.43
CA GLY A 244 12.57 13.30 2.84
C GLY A 244 11.37 12.79 3.64
N PRO A 245 11.55 12.41 4.92
CA PRO A 245 10.47 11.88 5.76
C PRO A 245 9.22 12.76 5.70
N SER A 246 8.04 12.15 5.49
CA SER A 246 6.78 12.89 5.48
C SER A 246 6.49 13.48 6.85
N THR A 247 5.84 14.64 6.87
CA THR A 247 5.37 15.27 8.11
C THR A 247 4.34 14.43 8.86
N THR A 248 3.68 13.49 8.18
CA THR A 248 2.63 12.62 8.74
C THR A 248 3.05 11.15 8.89
N ASP A 249 4.19 10.75 8.33
CA ASP A 249 4.74 9.39 8.41
C ASP A 249 6.26 9.45 8.21
N SER A 250 7.03 9.33 9.30
CA SER A 250 8.48 9.41 9.25
C SER A 250 9.13 8.21 8.53
N GLY A 251 8.41 7.10 8.38
CA GLY A 251 8.87 5.90 7.66
C GLY A 251 8.71 6.01 6.14
N GLN A 252 7.94 6.98 5.63
CA GLN A 252 7.72 7.17 4.20
C GLN A 252 8.16 8.54 3.74
N PHE A 253 8.97 8.59 2.68
CA PHE A 253 9.41 9.85 2.12
C PHE A 253 8.29 10.51 1.32
N SER A 254 8.13 11.82 1.56
CA SER A 254 7.34 12.75 0.77
C SER A 254 8.26 13.57 -0.15
N LEU A 255 7.68 14.14 -1.21
CA LEU A 255 8.35 15.08 -2.08
C LEU A 255 7.96 16.51 -1.72
N THR A 256 8.96 17.36 -1.56
CA THR A 256 8.78 18.78 -1.27
C THR A 256 9.46 19.61 -2.35
N LEU A 257 8.77 20.64 -2.83
CA LEU A 257 9.33 21.60 -3.77
C LEU A 257 9.68 22.89 -3.01
N GLN A 258 10.97 23.23 -2.99
CA GLN A 258 11.48 24.44 -2.38
C GLN A 258 11.54 25.56 -3.43
N MET A 259 10.68 26.56 -3.23
CA MET A 259 10.67 27.82 -3.97
C MET A 259 11.33 28.92 -3.13
N PRO A 260 11.68 30.09 -3.70
CA PRO A 260 12.45 31.12 -2.99
C PRO A 260 11.87 31.57 -1.64
N ASN A 261 10.54 31.55 -1.49
CA ASN A 261 9.84 32.10 -0.31
C ASN A 261 9.02 31.06 0.47
N PHE A 262 8.83 29.84 -0.06
CA PHE A 262 8.03 28.81 0.60
C PHE A 262 8.37 27.41 0.08
N THR A 263 8.11 26.40 0.90
CA THR A 263 8.22 24.98 0.55
C THR A 263 6.82 24.38 0.56
N THR A 264 6.51 23.53 -0.42
CA THR A 264 5.20 22.87 -0.52
C THR A 264 5.38 21.37 -0.74
N ASP A 265 4.51 20.55 -0.14
CA ASP A 265 4.44 19.12 -0.41
C ASP A 265 3.80 18.91 -1.79
N VAL A 266 4.50 18.20 -2.67
CA VAL A 266 4.08 17.90 -4.03
C VAL A 266 3.86 16.40 -4.26
N THR A 267 3.88 15.59 -3.20
CA THR A 267 3.80 14.12 -3.28
C THR A 267 2.53 13.66 -4.01
N SER A 268 1.39 14.28 -3.74
CA SER A 268 0.10 13.90 -4.35
C SER A 268 -0.05 14.34 -5.80
N VAL A 269 0.74 15.31 -6.26
CA VAL A 269 0.68 15.87 -7.63
C VAL A 269 1.84 15.39 -8.51
N ALA A 270 2.88 14.80 -7.92
CA ALA A 270 4.00 14.19 -8.63
C ALA A 270 3.56 12.86 -9.28
N THR A 271 3.03 12.97 -10.50
CA THR A 271 2.54 11.85 -11.31
C THR A 271 3.41 11.67 -12.55
N GLY A 272 3.40 10.47 -13.14
CA GLY A 272 4.21 10.15 -14.31
C GLY A 272 5.70 10.01 -13.99
N GLY A 273 6.44 9.42 -14.93
CA GLY A 273 7.84 9.08 -14.77
C GLY A 273 8.06 8.04 -13.67
N SER A 274 9.33 7.71 -13.44
CA SER A 274 9.71 6.73 -12.42
C SER A 274 9.21 7.11 -11.02
N ILE A 275 9.24 8.39 -10.66
CA ILE A 275 8.75 8.90 -9.36
C ILE A 275 7.26 8.64 -9.19
N GLY A 276 6.45 8.95 -10.21
CA GLY A 276 5.00 8.70 -10.19
C GLY A 276 4.69 7.21 -9.99
N GLY A 277 5.40 6.34 -10.71
CA GLY A 277 5.20 4.89 -10.63
C GLY A 277 5.50 4.32 -9.24
N LEU A 278 6.56 4.82 -8.60
CA LEU A 278 6.94 4.44 -7.23
C LEU A 278 5.92 4.92 -6.19
N LEU A 279 5.42 6.16 -6.30
CA LEU A 279 4.41 6.70 -5.38
C LEU A 279 3.05 6.02 -5.55
N ARG A 280 2.66 5.72 -6.80
CA ARG A 280 1.46 4.95 -7.15
C ARG A 280 1.55 3.54 -6.58
N TYR A 281 2.68 2.85 -6.75
CA TYR A 281 2.90 1.52 -6.16
C TYR A 281 2.76 1.53 -4.63
N ARG A 282 3.37 2.53 -3.98
CA ARG A 282 3.32 2.68 -2.52
C ARG A 282 1.88 2.81 -2.00
N SER A 283 1.08 3.64 -2.66
CA SER A 283 -0.30 3.93 -2.26
C SER A 283 -1.28 2.82 -2.64
N ASP A 284 -1.18 2.28 -3.86
CA ASP A 284 -2.14 1.31 -4.39
C ASP A 284 -1.89 -0.13 -3.93
N VAL A 285 -0.64 -0.48 -3.62
CA VAL A 285 -0.24 -1.87 -3.36
C VAL A 285 0.46 -2.03 -2.03
N LEU A 286 1.59 -1.34 -1.81
CA LEU A 286 2.44 -1.60 -0.65
C LEU A 286 1.71 -1.35 0.67
N ASN A 287 1.13 -0.16 0.84
CA ASN A 287 0.45 0.21 2.08
C ASN A 287 -0.78 -0.69 2.35
N PRO A 288 -1.70 -0.90 1.39
CA PRO A 288 -2.81 -1.85 1.57
C PRO A 288 -2.34 -3.28 1.88
N THR A 289 -1.24 -3.73 1.28
CA THR A 289 -0.68 -5.07 1.52
C THR A 289 -0.19 -5.21 2.96
N ILE A 290 0.62 -4.27 3.45
CA ILE A 290 1.12 -4.29 4.83
C ILE A 290 -0.06 -4.28 5.82
N ASN A 291 -1.05 -3.41 5.59
CA ASN A 291 -2.22 -3.30 6.46
C ASN A 291 -3.09 -4.57 6.44
N SER A 292 -3.26 -5.19 5.27
CA SER A 292 -4.03 -6.43 5.13
C SER A 292 -3.34 -7.61 5.84
N LEU A 293 -2.03 -7.75 5.65
CA LEU A 293 -1.23 -8.77 6.33
C LEU A 293 -1.26 -8.59 7.85
N GLY A 294 -1.09 -7.34 8.30
CA GLY A 294 -1.12 -7.01 9.71
C GLY A 294 -2.49 -7.29 10.33
N ARG A 295 -3.58 -7.01 9.61
CA ARG A 295 -4.94 -7.37 10.04
C ARG A 295 -5.11 -8.88 10.20
N ILE A 296 -4.64 -9.67 9.23
CA ILE A 296 -4.70 -11.14 9.31
C ILE A 296 -3.91 -11.63 10.53
N ALA A 297 -2.67 -11.13 10.73
CA ALA A 297 -1.83 -11.51 11.85
C ALA A 297 -2.45 -11.18 13.23
N LEU A 298 -3.07 -10.01 13.36
CA LEU A 298 -3.79 -9.61 14.57
C LEU A 298 -4.99 -10.52 14.82
N THR A 299 -5.78 -10.80 13.78
CA THR A 299 -6.97 -11.64 13.89
C THR A 299 -6.60 -13.09 14.26
N VAL A 300 -5.54 -13.63 13.66
CA VAL A 300 -5.00 -14.95 14.03
C VAL A 300 -4.60 -14.97 15.50
N SER A 301 -3.80 -13.99 15.93
CA SER A 301 -3.29 -13.94 17.30
C SER A 301 -4.42 -13.85 18.32
N ASP A 302 -5.34 -12.92 18.10
CA ASP A 302 -6.49 -12.66 18.96
C ASP A 302 -7.44 -13.87 19.00
N ALA A 303 -7.94 -14.32 17.86
CA ALA A 303 -8.93 -15.41 17.82
C ALA A 303 -8.39 -16.73 18.42
N VAL A 304 -7.13 -17.07 18.15
CA VAL A 304 -6.50 -18.28 18.71
C VAL A 304 -6.28 -18.13 20.21
N ASN A 305 -5.80 -16.98 20.68
CA ASN A 305 -5.59 -16.73 22.11
C ASN A 305 -6.91 -16.72 22.88
N THR A 306 -7.93 -16.03 22.37
CA THR A 306 -9.27 -15.98 22.96
C THR A 306 -9.89 -17.37 23.05
N GLN A 307 -9.75 -18.20 22.03
CA GLN A 307 -10.27 -19.56 22.08
C GLN A 307 -9.45 -20.48 23.00
N LEU A 308 -8.11 -20.36 23.04
CA LEU A 308 -7.28 -21.11 23.97
C LEU A 308 -7.58 -20.74 25.43
N GLY A 309 -7.77 -19.45 25.74
CA GLY A 309 -8.10 -18.97 27.08
C GLY A 309 -9.44 -19.49 27.63
N GLN A 310 -10.32 -19.99 26.76
CA GLN A 310 -11.60 -20.61 27.12
C GLN A 310 -11.51 -22.11 27.40
N GLY A 311 -10.38 -22.75 27.08
CA GLY A 311 -10.17 -24.18 27.31
C GLY A 311 -9.31 -24.49 28.52
N LEU A 312 -9.14 -25.80 28.79
CA LEU A 312 -8.21 -26.32 29.79
C LEU A 312 -7.03 -27.04 29.13
N ASP A 313 -5.85 -26.81 29.71
CA ASP A 313 -4.58 -27.41 29.34
C ASP A 313 -4.42 -28.86 29.85
N ALA A 314 -3.28 -29.50 29.54
CA ALA A 314 -3.01 -30.87 29.96
C ALA A 314 -2.86 -31.03 31.50
N ASN A 315 -2.78 -29.92 32.22
CA ASN A 315 -2.68 -29.83 33.68
C ASN A 315 -4.03 -29.46 34.33
N GLY A 316 -5.09 -29.34 33.54
CA GLY A 316 -6.42 -28.95 34.02
C GLY A 316 -6.51 -27.48 34.46
N GLN A 317 -5.58 -26.63 34.01
CA GLN A 317 -5.62 -25.18 34.21
C GLN A 317 -6.16 -24.50 32.96
N PHE A 318 -6.70 -23.28 33.09
CA PHE A 318 -7.09 -22.52 31.91
C PHE A 318 -5.90 -22.20 31.00
N GLY A 319 -6.17 -22.16 29.69
CA GLY A 319 -5.16 -21.96 28.67
C GLY A 319 -4.42 -20.63 28.77
N SER A 320 -3.14 -20.67 28.40
CA SER A 320 -2.31 -19.47 28.19
C SER A 320 -2.33 -19.05 26.71
N SER A 321 -2.02 -17.79 26.43
CA SER A 321 -1.89 -17.27 25.06
C SER A 321 -0.77 -17.98 24.29
N LEU A 322 -1.08 -18.45 23.08
CA LEU A 322 -0.11 -19.02 22.15
C LEU A 322 0.72 -17.92 21.50
N PHE A 323 0.07 -16.87 21.03
CA PHE A 323 0.69 -15.71 20.41
C PHE A 323 0.77 -14.53 21.39
N ALA A 324 1.63 -13.57 21.10
CA ALA A 324 1.76 -12.33 21.84
C ALA A 324 0.42 -11.59 21.89
N ASP A 325 0.15 -10.96 23.04
CA ASP A 325 -1.03 -10.13 23.21
C ASP A 325 -1.00 -8.99 22.18
N ILE A 326 -2.08 -8.89 21.40
CA ILE A 326 -2.25 -7.84 20.39
C ILE A 326 -2.25 -6.46 21.04
N ASN A 327 -2.63 -6.32 22.31
CA ASN A 327 -2.68 -5.05 23.03
C ASN A 327 -1.59 -4.94 24.10
N ASN A 328 -0.44 -5.58 23.91
CA ASN A 328 0.73 -5.26 24.72
C ASN A 328 1.10 -3.77 24.58
N SER A 329 1.76 -3.21 25.60
CA SER A 329 2.05 -1.77 25.68
C SER A 329 2.85 -1.22 24.49
N ILE A 330 3.73 -2.03 23.89
CA ILE A 330 4.50 -1.65 22.71
C ILE A 330 3.59 -1.58 21.48
N ALA A 331 2.72 -2.57 21.28
CA ALA A 331 1.80 -2.60 20.15
C ALA A 331 0.81 -1.42 20.18
N ILE A 332 0.29 -1.05 21.36
CA ILE A 332 -0.64 0.07 21.52
C ILE A 332 0.01 1.40 21.09
N THR A 333 1.25 1.65 21.49
CA THR A 333 1.96 2.92 21.26
C THR A 333 2.52 3.06 19.84
N GLN A 334 2.83 1.95 19.17
CA GLN A 334 3.39 1.94 17.80
C GLN A 334 2.33 2.10 16.70
N ARG A 335 1.04 2.00 17.05
CA ARG A 335 -0.08 2.13 16.09
C ARG A 335 -0.44 3.57 15.77
N SER A 336 0.17 4.55 16.42
CA SER A 336 0.03 5.94 16.00
C SER A 336 1.38 6.63 15.90
N VAL A 337 1.43 7.61 15.00
CA VAL A 337 2.58 8.47 14.81
C VAL A 337 2.08 9.91 14.82
N GLY A 338 2.55 10.71 15.78
CA GLY A 338 2.34 12.15 15.79
C GLY A 338 3.02 12.82 14.60
N ALA A 339 2.37 13.81 14.00
CA ALA A 339 2.97 14.59 12.94
C ALA A 339 4.21 15.34 13.45
N ILE A 340 5.21 15.53 12.58
CA ILE A 340 6.47 16.23 12.92
C ILE A 340 6.22 17.67 13.39
N THR A 341 5.08 18.26 12.99
CA THR A 341 4.66 19.61 13.38
C THR A 341 3.99 19.68 14.76
N ASN A 342 3.64 18.55 15.37
CA ASN A 342 3.07 18.52 16.71
C ASN A 342 4.12 18.96 17.75
N ASN A 343 3.65 19.39 18.92
CA ASN A 343 4.56 19.58 20.05
C ASN A 343 5.19 18.22 20.43
N ALA A 344 6.51 18.19 20.64
CA ALA A 344 7.20 16.97 21.07
C ALA A 344 6.61 16.39 22.37
N ALA A 345 6.05 17.24 23.23
CA ALA A 345 5.36 16.81 24.44
C ALA A 345 4.05 16.06 24.18
N SER A 346 3.39 16.27 23.02
CA SER A 346 2.13 15.60 22.66
C SER A 346 2.28 14.08 22.51
N GLY A 347 3.50 13.58 22.27
CA GLY A 347 3.78 12.14 22.18
C GLY A 347 3.03 11.46 21.02
N ASN A 348 2.58 10.23 21.27
CA ASN A 348 1.71 9.46 20.37
C ASN A 348 0.37 9.18 21.08
N LEU A 349 -0.66 8.84 20.31
CA LEU A 349 -1.88 8.25 20.85
C LEU A 349 -1.69 6.76 21.11
N ASP A 350 -2.29 6.29 22.19
CA ASP A 350 -2.51 4.87 22.43
C ASP A 350 -3.69 4.39 21.57
N VAL A 351 -3.47 3.31 20.83
CA VAL A 351 -4.50 2.69 19.99
C VAL A 351 -4.76 1.26 20.48
N LYS A 352 -5.81 1.08 21.27
CA LYS A 352 -6.23 -0.22 21.80
C LYS A 352 -7.24 -0.85 20.83
N ILE A 353 -6.97 -2.08 20.40
CA ILE A 353 -7.92 -2.85 19.59
C ILE A 353 -8.93 -3.51 20.52
N THR A 354 -10.22 -3.33 20.24
CA THR A 354 -11.31 -3.92 21.04
C THR A 354 -12.01 -5.05 20.31
N ASP A 355 -12.03 -5.02 18.97
CA ASP A 355 -12.61 -6.06 18.13
C ASP A 355 -11.77 -6.21 16.85
N THR A 356 -11.03 -7.32 16.74
CA THR A 356 -10.21 -7.60 15.55
C THR A 356 -11.06 -7.86 14.30
N SER A 357 -12.30 -8.32 14.47
CA SER A 357 -13.17 -8.67 13.35
C SER A 357 -13.67 -7.44 12.60
N GLN A 358 -13.74 -6.29 13.26
CA GLN A 358 -14.16 -5.03 12.66
C GLN A 358 -13.04 -4.25 11.98
N LEU A 359 -11.76 -4.64 12.12
CA LEU A 359 -10.63 -3.88 11.60
C LEU A 359 -10.63 -3.76 10.06
N THR A 360 -10.21 -2.60 9.55
CA THR A 360 -9.98 -2.36 8.11
C THR A 360 -8.52 -2.52 7.71
N THR A 361 -8.25 -2.33 6.42
CA THR A 361 -6.91 -2.16 5.85
C THR A 361 -6.53 -0.69 5.66
N TYR A 362 -7.31 0.25 6.20
CA TYR A 362 -7.07 1.69 6.05
C TYR A 362 -6.28 2.26 7.21
N ASP A 363 -5.55 3.34 6.91
CA ASP A 363 -4.98 4.22 7.91
C ASP A 363 -5.97 5.36 8.20
N TYR A 364 -5.77 6.08 9.31
CA TYR A 364 -6.63 7.16 9.73
C TYR A 364 -5.80 8.39 10.10
N GLN A 365 -6.30 9.57 9.74
CA GLN A 365 -5.83 10.84 10.26
C GLN A 365 -6.75 11.26 11.41
N VAL A 366 -6.17 11.46 12.58
CA VAL A 366 -6.82 12.02 13.76
C VAL A 366 -6.34 13.45 13.91
N LYS A 367 -7.24 14.43 13.83
CA LYS A 367 -6.89 15.84 13.95
C LYS A 367 -7.64 16.48 15.10
N PHE A 368 -6.90 17.09 16.02
CA PHE A 368 -7.42 17.76 17.20
C PHE A 368 -7.82 19.21 16.90
N SER A 369 -9.03 19.59 17.29
CA SER A 369 -9.49 20.99 17.27
C SER A 369 -9.14 21.74 18.54
N ASP A 370 -8.95 21.01 19.65
CA ASP A 370 -8.47 21.48 20.95
C ASP A 370 -7.88 20.30 21.74
N ALA A 371 -7.69 20.43 23.05
CA ALA A 371 -7.05 19.39 23.88
C ALA A 371 -7.90 18.11 24.08
N ASP A 372 -9.19 18.12 23.74
CA ASP A 372 -10.11 16.99 23.98
C ASP A 372 -10.87 16.57 22.70
N ASN A 373 -11.28 17.53 21.87
CA ASN A 373 -12.07 17.28 20.68
C ASN A 373 -11.19 16.94 19.47
N TYR A 374 -11.54 15.87 18.76
CA TYR A 374 -10.86 15.44 17.54
C TYR A 374 -11.82 14.98 16.46
N SER A 375 -11.34 15.01 15.22
CA SER A 375 -12.01 14.45 14.04
C SER A 375 -11.17 13.32 13.46
N VAL A 376 -11.83 12.31 12.92
CA VAL A 376 -11.15 11.16 12.31
C VAL A 376 -11.52 11.09 10.83
N THR A 377 -10.51 11.03 9.97
CA THR A 377 -10.66 10.86 8.53
C THR A 377 -9.88 9.63 8.10
N ARG A 378 -10.54 8.71 7.40
CA ARG A 378 -9.91 7.50 6.87
C ARG A 378 -9.07 7.83 5.63
N SER A 379 -8.07 7.01 5.32
CA SER A 379 -7.12 7.27 4.23
C SER A 379 -7.76 7.28 2.82
N ASP A 380 -9.00 6.80 2.67
CA ASP A 380 -9.79 6.92 1.44
C ASP A 380 -10.63 8.22 1.38
N GLY A 381 -10.48 9.11 2.36
CA GLY A 381 -11.19 10.37 2.47
C GLY A 381 -12.52 10.29 3.21
N THR A 382 -12.95 9.10 3.65
CA THR A 382 -14.20 8.95 4.41
C THR A 382 -14.07 9.62 5.78
N SER A 383 -14.95 10.58 6.08
CA SER A 383 -15.04 11.14 7.43
C SER A 383 -15.68 10.12 8.36
N MET A 384 -14.98 9.75 9.44
CA MET A 384 -15.46 8.83 10.46
C MET A 384 -16.20 9.57 11.59
N GLY A 385 -16.29 10.90 11.55
CA GLY A 385 -16.95 11.72 12.55
C GLY A 385 -16.00 12.46 13.50
N SER A 386 -16.58 13.09 14.51
CA SER A 386 -15.89 13.84 15.57
C SER A 386 -16.22 13.26 16.94
N TYR A 387 -15.23 13.28 17.82
CA TYR A 387 -15.22 12.54 19.09
C TYR A 387 -14.48 13.33 20.18
N LYS A 388 -14.55 12.87 21.43
CA LYS A 388 -13.80 13.42 22.56
C LYS A 388 -12.95 12.37 23.24
N LEU A 389 -11.78 12.75 23.76
CA LEU A 389 -10.95 11.85 24.57
C LEU A 389 -11.59 11.59 25.94
N SER A 390 -12.43 12.51 26.43
CA SER A 390 -13.14 12.41 27.72
C SER A 390 -14.40 11.54 27.70
N ASP A 391 -14.82 11.02 26.55
CA ASP A 391 -16.02 10.16 26.44
C ASP A 391 -15.81 8.83 27.19
N SER A 392 -16.81 8.41 27.97
CA SER A 392 -16.79 7.15 28.73
C SER A 392 -18.11 6.37 28.54
N PRO A 393 -18.07 5.16 27.95
CA PRO A 393 -16.89 4.48 27.42
C PRO A 393 -16.31 5.20 26.19
N ALA A 394 -15.00 5.03 25.96
CA ALA A 394 -14.33 5.59 24.78
C ALA A 394 -15.00 5.09 23.48
N PRO A 395 -15.17 5.94 22.46
CA PRO A 395 -15.81 5.56 21.23
C PRO A 395 -14.96 4.54 20.47
N THR A 396 -15.61 3.48 19.97
CA THR A 396 -14.97 2.48 19.11
C THR A 396 -15.09 2.91 17.65
N ILE A 397 -13.94 3.04 16.98
CA ILE A 397 -13.83 3.41 15.57
C ILE A 397 -13.28 2.18 14.85
N ASP A 398 -14.08 1.55 13.99
CA ASP A 398 -13.64 0.42 13.15
C ASP A 398 -12.88 -0.67 13.93
N GLY A 399 -13.31 -0.96 15.18
CA GLY A 399 -12.73 -1.98 16.06
C GLY A 399 -11.60 -1.51 17.00
N PHE A 400 -11.21 -0.24 17.01
CA PHE A 400 -10.21 0.30 17.94
C PHE A 400 -10.70 1.52 18.73
N GLN A 401 -10.05 1.78 19.86
CA GLN A 401 -10.27 2.95 20.71
C GLN A 401 -8.98 3.75 20.85
N LEU A 402 -9.13 5.05 21.09
CA LEU A 402 -8.02 5.99 21.23
C LEU A 402 -7.95 6.50 22.67
N SER A 403 -6.74 6.58 23.20
CA SER A 403 -6.43 7.28 24.44
C SER A 403 -5.14 8.07 24.30
N LEU A 404 -4.94 9.07 25.17
CA LEU A 404 -3.73 9.87 25.14
C LEU A 404 -2.59 9.18 25.89
N ASN A 405 -1.43 9.07 25.23
CA ASN A 405 -0.18 8.61 25.83
C ASN A 405 0.93 9.64 25.58
N GLY A 406 0.70 10.83 26.11
CA GLY A 406 1.56 11.99 25.96
C GLY A 406 1.17 13.10 26.92
N GLY A 407 1.85 14.24 26.81
CA GLY A 407 1.51 15.47 27.50
C GLY A 407 0.29 16.18 26.89
N GLY A 408 0.09 17.45 27.23
CA GLY A 408 -1.06 18.22 26.76
C GLY A 408 -1.09 18.37 25.23
N LEU A 409 -2.24 18.08 24.64
CA LEU A 409 -2.53 18.28 23.22
C LEU A 409 -2.87 19.74 22.92
N SER A 410 -2.54 20.18 21.71
CA SER A 410 -2.86 21.53 21.23
C SER A 410 -3.79 21.49 20.00
N ALA A 411 -4.54 22.58 19.81
CA ALA A 411 -5.35 22.76 18.60
C ALA A 411 -4.44 22.68 17.36
N GLY A 412 -4.79 21.81 16.41
CA GLY A 412 -4.02 21.57 15.20
C GLY A 412 -3.10 20.35 15.24
N ASP A 413 -2.87 19.74 16.40
CA ASP A 413 -2.13 18.48 16.49
C ASP A 413 -2.80 17.40 15.64
N SER A 414 -1.99 16.65 14.89
CA SER A 414 -2.45 15.60 13.98
C SER A 414 -1.68 14.31 14.20
N PHE A 415 -2.37 13.17 14.15
CA PHE A 415 -1.78 11.85 14.31
C PHE A 415 -2.20 10.95 13.15
N LYS A 416 -1.26 10.18 12.62
CA LYS A 416 -1.55 9.08 11.70
C LYS A 416 -1.72 7.81 12.53
N VAL A 417 -2.91 7.22 12.50
CA VAL A 417 -3.27 5.99 13.19
C VAL A 417 -3.30 4.85 12.17
N GLN A 418 -2.54 3.79 12.45
CA GLN A 418 -2.33 2.63 11.59
C GLN A 418 -2.60 1.35 12.41
N PRO A 419 -3.87 1.01 12.70
CA PRO A 419 -4.21 -0.01 13.71
C PRO A 419 -3.63 -1.38 13.39
N THR A 420 -3.56 -1.73 12.10
CA THR A 420 -3.19 -3.07 11.65
C THR A 420 -1.73 -3.18 11.21
N ARG A 421 -1.07 -2.08 10.87
CA ARG A 421 0.22 -2.08 10.15
C ARG A 421 1.34 -2.83 10.86
N SER A 422 1.42 -2.72 12.18
CA SER A 422 2.44 -3.40 12.99
C SER A 422 2.12 -4.87 13.29
N GLY A 423 0.92 -5.36 12.95
CA GLY A 423 0.43 -6.68 13.33
C GLY A 423 1.35 -7.83 12.91
N THR A 424 1.98 -7.74 11.75
CA THR A 424 2.95 -8.73 11.25
C THR A 424 4.27 -8.77 12.01
N ASN A 425 4.66 -7.65 12.64
CA ASN A 425 5.84 -7.58 13.50
C ASN A 425 5.51 -7.99 14.94
N SER A 426 4.30 -7.67 15.39
CA SER A 426 3.83 -7.97 16.74
C SER A 426 3.40 -9.43 16.93
N ILE A 427 3.01 -10.14 15.88
CA ILE A 427 2.74 -11.58 15.98
C ILE A 427 4.03 -12.32 16.35
N GLY A 428 4.00 -13.04 17.46
CA GLY A 428 5.11 -13.82 17.97
C GLY A 428 4.59 -14.92 18.89
N THR A 429 5.18 -16.11 18.86
CA THR A 429 4.76 -17.21 19.74
C THR A 429 5.35 -17.02 21.14
N THR A 430 4.49 -16.87 22.16
CA THR A 430 4.89 -16.66 23.56
C THR A 430 4.84 -17.93 24.39
N LEU A 431 4.01 -18.90 23.99
CA LEU A 431 3.89 -20.18 24.67
C LEU A 431 5.11 -21.05 24.35
N THR A 432 5.80 -21.54 25.38
CA THR A 432 6.99 -22.38 25.23
C THR A 432 6.76 -23.83 25.66
N ASP A 433 5.74 -24.07 26.48
CA ASP A 433 5.39 -25.38 27.01
C ASP A 433 4.16 -25.95 26.28
N PRO A 434 4.30 -27.02 25.49
CA PRO A 434 3.19 -27.64 24.76
C PRO A 434 2.08 -28.21 25.67
N SER A 435 2.37 -28.47 26.96
CA SER A 435 1.37 -28.94 27.91
C SER A 435 0.29 -27.88 28.19
N LYS A 436 0.62 -26.60 28.00
CA LYS A 436 -0.27 -25.44 28.20
C LYS A 436 -1.27 -25.20 27.08
N LEU A 437 -1.20 -25.97 25.98
CA LEU A 437 -2.20 -25.89 24.91
C LEU A 437 -3.55 -26.40 25.43
N ALA A 438 -4.53 -25.50 25.49
CA ALA A 438 -5.82 -25.76 26.10
C ALA A 438 -6.81 -26.39 25.13
N PHE A 439 -6.89 -27.73 25.11
CA PHE A 439 -7.72 -28.49 24.17
C PHE A 439 -9.05 -28.97 24.74
N ALA A 440 -9.13 -29.09 26.07
CA ALA A 440 -10.33 -29.55 26.74
C ALA A 440 -11.31 -28.40 26.96
N ALA A 441 -12.62 -28.67 26.95
CA ALA A 441 -13.60 -27.68 27.40
C ALA A 441 -13.64 -27.61 28.93
N PRO A 442 -13.98 -26.45 29.53
CA PRO A 442 -13.85 -26.22 30.97
C PRO A 442 -14.89 -26.94 31.82
N LEU A 443 -16.01 -27.35 31.23
CA LEU A 443 -17.13 -28.00 31.92
C LEU A 443 -17.35 -29.41 31.40
N VAL A 444 -17.70 -30.32 32.30
CA VAL A 444 -18.08 -31.71 32.00
C VAL A 444 -19.40 -32.04 32.67
N GLY A 445 -20.28 -32.70 31.91
CA GLY A 445 -21.58 -33.18 32.36
C GLY A 445 -21.51 -34.67 32.68
N THR A 446 -22.07 -35.08 33.82
CA THR A 446 -22.20 -36.50 34.21
C THR A 446 -23.61 -36.82 34.67
N ALA A 447 -24.10 -38.00 34.31
CA ALA A 447 -25.36 -38.53 34.81
C ALA A 447 -25.15 -39.21 36.18
N GLY A 448 -26.12 -39.08 37.07
CA GLY A 448 -26.13 -39.80 38.34
C GLY A 448 -26.18 -41.31 38.13
N SER A 449 -25.40 -42.06 38.90
CA SER A 449 -25.35 -43.53 38.81
C SER A 449 -26.67 -44.21 39.23
N SER A 450 -27.51 -43.49 39.96
CA SER A 450 -28.84 -43.94 40.39
C SER A 450 -29.96 -43.52 39.44
N ASN A 451 -29.65 -42.92 38.29
CA ASN A 451 -30.68 -42.50 37.34
C ASN A 451 -31.40 -43.73 36.76
N THR A 452 -32.73 -43.64 36.68
CA THR A 452 -33.58 -44.73 36.18
C THR A 452 -34.37 -44.35 34.93
N GLY A 453 -34.43 -43.06 34.59
CA GLY A 453 -35.03 -42.56 33.37
C GLY A 453 -34.15 -42.74 32.13
N THR A 454 -34.64 -42.24 31.00
CA THR A 454 -33.97 -42.28 29.69
C THR A 454 -33.24 -40.98 29.36
N GLY A 455 -33.09 -40.08 30.34
CA GLY A 455 -32.48 -38.77 30.16
C GLY A 455 -31.00 -38.87 29.78
N VAL A 456 -30.61 -38.24 28.67
CA VAL A 456 -29.21 -38.16 28.22
C VAL A 456 -28.85 -36.70 27.95
N ILE A 457 -27.76 -36.25 28.54
CA ILE A 457 -27.25 -34.89 28.35
C ILE A 457 -26.15 -34.85 27.29
N THR A 458 -26.10 -33.77 26.52
CA THR A 458 -24.87 -33.38 25.82
C THR A 458 -23.88 -32.84 26.83
N GLN A 459 -22.61 -32.81 26.46
CA GLN A 459 -21.62 -32.13 27.29
C GLN A 459 -21.92 -30.61 27.36
N PRO A 460 -21.74 -29.96 28.52
CA PRO A 460 -22.02 -28.54 28.69
C PRO A 460 -21.00 -27.67 27.95
N THR A 461 -21.49 -26.56 27.40
CA THR A 461 -20.70 -25.51 26.74
C THR A 461 -20.86 -24.22 27.54
N LEU A 462 -19.77 -23.56 27.86
CA LEU A 462 -19.80 -22.24 28.50
C LEU A 462 -20.24 -21.20 27.45
N THR A 463 -21.32 -20.47 27.71
CA THR A 463 -21.85 -19.45 26.77
C THR A 463 -21.46 -18.03 27.14
N THR A 464 -21.12 -17.80 28.41
CA THR A 464 -20.44 -16.55 28.81
C THR A 464 -19.05 -16.51 28.18
N GLN A 465 -18.82 -15.55 27.29
CA GLN A 465 -17.49 -15.30 26.74
C GLN A 465 -16.55 -14.79 27.82
N LEU A 466 -15.32 -15.28 27.80
CA LEU A 466 -14.23 -14.78 28.63
C LEU A 466 -13.62 -13.56 27.94
N ASP A 467 -13.63 -12.41 28.62
CA ASP A 467 -12.98 -11.19 28.12
C ASP A 467 -11.46 -11.34 28.21
N THR A 468 -10.81 -11.60 27.07
CA THR A 468 -9.35 -11.72 27.01
C THR A 468 -8.63 -10.39 26.94
N SER A 469 -9.35 -9.27 26.80
CA SER A 469 -8.79 -7.92 26.73
C SER A 469 -8.57 -7.28 28.11
N ASP A 470 -9.18 -7.87 29.16
CA ASP A 470 -8.99 -7.51 30.56
C ASP A 470 -8.48 -8.72 31.36
N PRO A 471 -7.17 -8.78 31.67
CA PRO A 471 -6.58 -9.88 32.43
C PRO A 471 -7.20 -10.10 33.82
N VAL A 472 -7.74 -9.05 34.46
CA VAL A 472 -8.36 -9.13 35.78
C VAL A 472 -9.72 -9.79 35.66
N ALA A 473 -10.55 -9.31 34.74
CA ALA A 473 -11.87 -9.90 34.46
C ALA A 473 -11.75 -11.36 33.98
N LEU A 474 -10.75 -11.65 33.13
CA LEU A 474 -10.44 -13.00 32.68
C LEU A 474 -10.14 -13.94 33.85
N SER A 475 -9.20 -13.55 34.72
CA SER A 475 -8.79 -14.35 35.87
C SER A 475 -9.93 -14.56 36.87
N GLU A 476 -10.74 -13.52 37.12
CA GLU A 476 -11.93 -13.64 37.96
C GLU A 476 -12.91 -14.67 37.40
N MET A 477 -13.23 -14.58 36.11
CA MET A 477 -14.15 -15.51 35.45
C MET A 477 -13.62 -16.95 35.48
N GLN A 478 -12.35 -17.16 35.15
CA GLN A 478 -11.71 -18.47 35.19
C GLN A 478 -11.76 -19.10 36.59
N ASN A 479 -11.42 -18.32 37.62
CA ASN A 479 -11.52 -18.78 39.01
C ASN A 479 -12.96 -19.07 39.42
N ALA A 480 -13.92 -18.22 39.02
CA ALA A 480 -15.33 -18.41 39.33
C ALA A 480 -15.89 -19.68 38.69
N VAL A 481 -15.57 -19.98 37.43
CA VAL A 481 -16.01 -21.22 36.75
C VAL A 481 -15.52 -22.46 37.51
N LYS A 482 -14.28 -22.43 38.00
CA LYS A 482 -13.68 -23.50 38.80
C LYS A 482 -14.34 -23.65 40.17
N ASN A 483 -14.56 -22.55 40.88
CA ASN A 483 -15.01 -22.58 42.29
C ASN A 483 -16.53 -22.70 42.44
N SER A 484 -17.30 -22.27 41.44
CA SER A 484 -18.78 -22.31 41.47
C SER A 484 -19.36 -23.64 40.97
N THR A 485 -18.50 -24.59 40.60
CA THR A 485 -18.88 -25.95 40.19
C THR A 485 -18.31 -26.97 41.21
N PRO A 486 -18.98 -28.12 41.46
CA PRO A 486 -20.08 -28.68 40.69
C PRO A 486 -21.46 -28.09 40.99
N VAL A 487 -22.32 -28.11 39.98
CA VAL A 487 -23.76 -27.83 40.07
C VAL A 487 -24.53 -29.10 39.76
N LYS A 488 -25.46 -29.49 40.64
CA LYS A 488 -26.29 -30.68 40.48
C LYS A 488 -27.72 -30.31 40.14
N LEU A 489 -28.21 -30.79 39.02
CA LEU A 489 -29.62 -30.71 38.60
C LEU A 489 -30.35 -31.95 39.14
N VAL A 490 -31.47 -31.77 39.82
CA VAL A 490 -32.33 -32.85 40.31
C VAL A 490 -33.73 -32.67 39.74
N PHE A 491 -34.25 -33.71 39.09
CA PHE A 491 -35.54 -33.68 38.40
C PHE A 491 -36.68 -34.12 39.32
N SER A 492 -37.78 -33.37 39.28
CA SER A 492 -39.03 -33.70 39.98
C SER A 492 -39.88 -34.69 39.17
N ALA A 493 -41.01 -35.14 39.72
CA ALA A 493 -41.95 -35.96 38.95
C ALA A 493 -42.57 -35.14 37.81
N ALA A 494 -42.65 -35.71 36.61
CA ALA A 494 -43.33 -35.08 35.48
C ALA A 494 -44.84 -34.95 35.77
N SER A 495 -45.42 -33.79 35.46
CA SER A 495 -46.84 -33.51 35.65
C SER A 495 -47.34 -32.58 34.54
N GLY A 496 -48.50 -32.91 33.95
CA GLY A 496 -49.13 -32.05 32.93
C GLY A 496 -48.29 -31.81 31.67
N GLY A 497 -47.42 -32.75 31.29
CA GLY A 497 -46.54 -32.63 30.11
C GLY A 497 -45.26 -31.81 30.33
N SER A 498 -45.02 -31.32 31.55
CA SER A 498 -43.80 -30.61 31.94
C SER A 498 -43.13 -31.32 33.13
N GLN A 499 -41.82 -31.14 33.28
CA GLN A 499 -41.05 -31.66 34.41
C GLN A 499 -40.08 -30.58 34.89
N ASN A 500 -40.18 -30.23 36.18
CA ASN A 500 -39.31 -29.23 36.78
C ASN A 500 -38.00 -29.85 37.25
N TYR A 501 -36.93 -29.08 37.23
CA TYR A 501 -35.65 -29.41 37.87
C TYR A 501 -35.21 -28.28 38.79
N THR A 502 -34.49 -28.64 39.85
CA THR A 502 -33.84 -27.70 40.77
C THR A 502 -32.33 -27.86 40.65
N MET A 503 -31.62 -26.74 40.59
CA MET A 503 -30.17 -26.68 40.58
C MET A 503 -29.65 -26.46 42.00
N TYR A 504 -28.68 -27.27 42.40
CA TYR A 504 -28.03 -27.18 43.70
C TYR A 504 -26.52 -26.93 43.54
N ASN A 505 -25.96 -26.08 44.38
CA ASN A 505 -24.50 -25.93 44.48
C ASN A 505 -23.86 -27.08 45.28
N ALA A 506 -22.53 -27.05 45.40
CA ALA A 506 -21.77 -28.06 46.15
C ALA A 506 -22.16 -28.15 47.64
N GLN A 507 -22.69 -27.08 48.23
CA GLN A 507 -23.16 -27.01 49.61
C GLN A 507 -24.63 -27.47 49.77
N GLY A 508 -25.31 -27.84 48.67
CA GLY A 508 -26.71 -28.28 48.69
C GLY A 508 -27.73 -27.15 48.76
N ALA A 509 -27.32 -25.89 48.59
CA ALA A 509 -28.25 -24.77 48.48
C ALA A 509 -28.85 -24.70 47.07
N SER A 510 -30.14 -24.40 46.98
CA SER A 510 -30.82 -24.18 45.69
C SER A 510 -30.34 -22.88 45.06
N ILE A 511 -29.82 -22.95 43.84
CA ILE A 511 -29.29 -21.81 43.08
C ILE A 511 -30.12 -21.44 41.85
N GLY A 512 -31.14 -22.23 41.53
CA GLY A 512 -32.08 -21.92 40.45
C GLY A 512 -32.99 -23.10 40.15
N THR A 513 -34.00 -22.86 39.30
CA THR A 513 -34.94 -23.89 38.85
C THR A 513 -35.21 -23.72 37.36
N GLY A 514 -35.68 -24.76 36.70
CA GLY A 514 -36.18 -24.70 35.32
C GLY A 514 -37.14 -25.82 35.02
N SER A 515 -37.63 -25.88 33.79
CA SER A 515 -38.59 -26.89 33.33
C SER A 515 -38.23 -27.45 31.97
N ILE A 516 -38.53 -28.71 31.74
CA ILE A 516 -38.38 -29.40 30.46
C ILE A 516 -39.72 -30.00 30.03
N VAL A 517 -39.83 -30.33 28.75
CA VAL A 517 -40.87 -31.22 28.21
C VAL A 517 -40.25 -32.62 28.03
N PRO A 518 -40.61 -33.61 28.86
CA PRO A 518 -40.02 -34.94 28.78
C PRO A 518 -40.23 -35.58 27.40
N GLY A 519 -39.20 -36.28 26.92
CA GLY A 519 -39.21 -36.94 25.61
C GLY A 519 -38.84 -36.04 24.41
N GLN A 520 -38.62 -34.75 24.64
CA GLN A 520 -38.13 -33.80 23.63
C GLN A 520 -36.65 -33.46 23.83
N ALA A 521 -36.04 -32.80 22.84
CA ALA A 521 -34.73 -32.17 22.99
C ALA A 521 -34.91 -30.82 23.72
N ASN A 522 -34.43 -30.74 24.96
CA ASN A 522 -34.58 -29.56 25.81
C ASN A 522 -33.23 -28.87 25.99
N THR A 523 -33.12 -27.59 25.60
CA THR A 523 -31.95 -26.77 25.94
C THR A 523 -32.05 -26.31 27.39
N LEU A 524 -31.06 -26.69 28.19
CA LEU A 524 -30.90 -26.27 29.57
C LEU A 524 -29.91 -25.10 29.62
N SER A 525 -30.41 -23.87 29.80
CA SER A 525 -29.59 -22.69 30.02
C SER A 525 -29.39 -22.48 31.52
N LEU A 526 -28.18 -22.79 32.00
CA LEU A 526 -27.81 -22.79 33.41
C LEU A 526 -27.16 -21.44 33.75
N SER A 527 -27.85 -20.61 34.53
CA SER A 527 -27.26 -19.42 35.14
C SER A 527 -26.67 -19.80 36.50
N ILE A 528 -25.34 -19.77 36.61
CA ILE A 528 -24.59 -20.23 37.79
C ILE A 528 -24.03 -19.00 38.53
N PRO A 529 -24.43 -18.77 39.80
CA PRO A 529 -23.88 -17.69 40.61
C PRO A 529 -22.39 -17.88 40.89
N MET A 530 -21.61 -16.82 40.63
CA MET A 530 -20.17 -16.82 40.77
C MET A 530 -19.75 -16.71 42.23
N VAL A 531 -18.80 -17.54 42.66
CA VAL A 531 -18.18 -17.48 43.99
C VAL A 531 -16.65 -17.45 43.92
N ASP A 532 -16.04 -16.84 44.93
CA ASP A 532 -14.58 -16.84 45.12
C ASP A 532 -14.06 -18.20 45.62
N ALA A 533 -12.75 -18.31 45.85
CA ALA A 533 -12.13 -19.54 46.36
C ALA A 533 -12.58 -19.94 47.77
N ASN A 534 -13.17 -19.01 48.53
CA ASN A 534 -13.71 -19.23 49.87
C ASN A 534 -15.22 -19.53 49.86
N GLY A 535 -15.87 -19.47 48.69
CA GLY A 535 -17.31 -19.65 48.52
C GLY A 535 -18.14 -18.38 48.74
N ASN A 536 -17.53 -17.20 48.82
CA ASN A 536 -18.26 -15.93 48.94
C ASN A 536 -18.79 -15.48 47.57
N PRO A 537 -19.98 -14.84 47.51
CA PRO A 537 -20.50 -14.24 46.29
C PRO A 537 -19.55 -13.21 45.67
N ILE A 538 -19.29 -13.32 44.37
CA ILE A 538 -18.62 -12.26 43.60
C ILE A 538 -19.68 -11.27 43.14
N LEU A 539 -19.55 -10.00 43.54
CA LEU A 539 -20.54 -8.95 43.29
C LEU A 539 -20.12 -8.04 42.13
N ASP A 540 -21.08 -7.50 41.39
CA ASP A 540 -20.86 -6.43 40.42
C ASP A 540 -20.84 -5.04 41.10
N GLY A 541 -20.63 -3.98 40.31
CA GLY A 541 -20.61 -2.60 40.80
C GLY A 541 -21.93 -2.10 41.41
N SER A 542 -23.03 -2.82 41.23
CA SER A 542 -24.34 -2.54 41.83
C SER A 542 -24.59 -3.33 43.12
N GLY A 543 -23.69 -4.24 43.48
CA GLY A 543 -23.81 -5.14 44.62
C GLY A 543 -24.62 -6.41 44.34
N ALA A 544 -24.97 -6.69 43.08
CA ALA A 544 -25.64 -7.94 42.70
C ALA A 544 -24.60 -9.04 42.45
N GLN A 545 -24.93 -10.29 42.80
CA GLN A 545 -24.03 -11.41 42.54
C GLN A 545 -23.93 -11.68 41.03
N LYS A 546 -22.70 -11.71 40.52
CA LYS A 546 -22.42 -12.04 39.12
C LYS A 546 -22.78 -13.50 38.84
N THR A 547 -23.18 -13.79 37.61
CA THR A 547 -23.44 -15.15 37.15
C THR A 547 -22.69 -15.42 35.85
N PHE A 548 -22.33 -16.68 35.61
CA PHE A 548 -21.96 -17.14 34.27
C PHE A 548 -22.99 -18.13 33.76
N SER A 549 -23.08 -18.26 32.45
CA SER A 549 -24.05 -19.11 31.77
C SER A 549 -23.36 -20.29 31.09
N ALA A 550 -23.96 -21.47 31.24
CA ALA A 550 -23.57 -22.67 30.53
C ALA A 550 -24.81 -23.34 29.92
N GLU A 551 -24.66 -23.93 28.75
CA GLU A 551 -25.76 -24.61 28.05
C GLU A 551 -25.45 -26.08 27.81
N MET A 552 -26.47 -26.91 27.94
CA MET A 552 -26.45 -28.30 27.48
C MET A 552 -27.82 -28.69 26.95
N THR A 553 -27.91 -29.72 26.12
CA THR A 553 -29.18 -30.30 25.71
C THR A 553 -29.44 -31.57 26.50
N LEU A 554 -30.66 -31.70 27.03
CA LEU A 554 -31.18 -32.92 27.63
C LEU A 554 -32.21 -33.54 26.69
N ASN A 555 -31.96 -34.79 26.29
CA ASN A 555 -32.87 -35.60 25.49
C ASN A 555 -33.50 -36.71 26.35
N GLY A 556 -34.62 -37.26 25.90
CA GLY A 556 -35.31 -38.35 26.58
C GLY A 556 -36.14 -37.88 27.76
N SER A 557 -36.49 -38.81 28.65
CA SER A 557 -37.37 -38.55 29.80
C SER A 557 -36.67 -38.98 31.10
N PRO A 558 -36.10 -38.04 31.88
CA PRO A 558 -35.64 -38.32 33.23
C PRO A 558 -36.78 -38.84 34.12
N ALA A 559 -36.47 -39.80 34.99
CA ALA A 559 -37.38 -40.21 36.06
C ALA A 559 -37.32 -39.22 37.24
N ALA A 560 -38.29 -39.33 38.15
CA ALA A 560 -38.26 -38.55 39.38
C ALA A 560 -36.98 -38.88 40.18
N SER A 561 -36.33 -37.84 40.71
CA SER A 561 -35.05 -37.92 41.44
C SER A 561 -33.83 -38.31 40.60
N ASP A 562 -33.96 -38.45 39.28
CA ASP A 562 -32.80 -38.48 38.39
C ASP A 562 -32.01 -37.18 38.55
N SER A 563 -30.69 -37.28 38.44
CA SER A 563 -29.80 -36.14 38.59
C SER A 563 -28.68 -36.10 37.55
N PHE A 564 -28.27 -34.89 37.20
CA PHE A 564 -27.17 -34.62 36.29
C PHE A 564 -26.28 -33.56 36.92
N SER A 565 -24.97 -33.72 36.83
CA SER A 565 -24.02 -32.79 37.43
C SER A 565 -23.18 -32.13 36.35
N VAL A 566 -22.97 -30.82 36.50
CA VAL A 566 -21.97 -30.04 35.76
C VAL A 566 -20.81 -29.78 36.68
N ALA A 567 -19.62 -30.22 36.31
CA ALA A 567 -18.41 -30.03 37.10
C ALA A 567 -17.31 -29.38 36.25
N PHE A 568 -16.32 -28.78 36.93
CA PHE A 568 -15.08 -28.35 36.29
C PHE A 568 -14.30 -29.56 35.75
N ASN A 569 -13.86 -29.49 34.50
CA ASN A 569 -13.25 -30.60 33.78
C ASN A 569 -11.74 -30.77 34.05
N SER A 570 -11.33 -30.78 35.32
CA SER A 570 -9.91 -30.83 35.71
C SER A 570 -9.15 -32.08 35.25
N ALA A 571 -9.86 -33.18 34.98
CA ALA A 571 -9.28 -34.45 34.54
C ALA A 571 -9.40 -34.69 33.01
N GLY A 572 -9.95 -33.75 32.26
CA GLY A 572 -10.30 -33.87 30.84
C GLY A 572 -9.13 -33.92 29.86
N LYS A 573 -8.01 -34.59 30.18
CA LYS A 573 -6.79 -34.58 29.34
C LYS A 573 -6.99 -35.20 27.94
N THR A 574 -8.03 -36.01 27.77
CA THR A 574 -8.41 -36.64 26.50
C THR A 574 -9.52 -35.87 25.77
N ASP A 575 -10.06 -34.81 26.39
CA ASP A 575 -11.09 -33.96 25.79
C ASP A 575 -10.45 -33.00 24.77
N ASN A 576 -11.06 -32.91 23.59
CA ASN A 576 -10.60 -32.07 22.50
C ASN A 576 -11.64 -31.03 22.05
N ARG A 577 -12.73 -30.83 22.81
CA ARG A 577 -13.82 -29.93 22.41
C ARG A 577 -13.35 -28.51 22.14
N ASN A 578 -12.42 -27.97 22.92
CA ASN A 578 -11.85 -26.65 22.66
C ASN A 578 -10.93 -26.65 21.42
N ALA A 579 -10.19 -27.74 21.19
CA ALA A 579 -9.39 -27.90 19.98
C ALA A 579 -10.26 -27.96 18.71
N GLN A 580 -11.46 -28.54 18.77
CA GLN A 580 -12.43 -28.49 17.66
C GLN A 580 -12.92 -27.06 17.39
N GLN A 581 -13.12 -26.24 18.43
CA GLN A 581 -13.46 -24.81 18.26
C GLN A 581 -12.28 -24.02 17.65
N LEU A 582 -11.05 -24.33 18.05
CA LEU A 582 -9.85 -23.76 17.42
C LEU A 582 -9.74 -24.13 15.94
N LEU A 583 -10.03 -25.39 15.57
CA LEU A 583 -10.06 -25.83 14.17
C LEU A 583 -11.14 -25.10 13.36
N ALA A 584 -12.31 -24.86 13.97
CA ALA A 584 -13.38 -24.13 13.31
C ALA A 584 -12.98 -22.69 12.92
N LEU A 585 -12.00 -22.08 13.60
CA LEU A 585 -11.46 -20.75 13.24
C LEU A 585 -10.85 -20.71 11.83
N GLN A 586 -10.43 -21.84 11.27
CA GLN A 586 -9.90 -21.90 9.91
C GLN A 586 -10.91 -21.41 8.87
N THR A 587 -12.20 -21.73 9.08
CA THR A 587 -13.28 -21.46 8.12
C THR A 587 -14.30 -20.45 8.65
N LYS A 588 -14.30 -20.17 9.96
CA LYS A 588 -15.13 -19.14 10.56
C LYS A 588 -14.80 -17.78 9.96
N ALA A 589 -15.84 -17.01 9.63
CA ALA A 589 -15.67 -15.63 9.22
C ALA A 589 -15.28 -14.78 10.44
N THR A 590 -14.03 -14.30 10.44
CA THR A 590 -13.44 -13.52 11.54
C THR A 590 -12.81 -12.21 11.08
N ILE A 591 -12.71 -11.96 9.77
CA ILE A 591 -12.11 -10.74 9.22
C ILE A 591 -13.17 -9.92 8.51
N GLY A 592 -13.26 -8.63 8.85
CA GLY A 592 -14.16 -7.67 8.20
C GLY A 592 -15.64 -7.91 8.51
N VAL A 593 -15.94 -8.53 9.65
CA VAL A 593 -17.31 -8.71 10.15
C VAL A 593 -17.80 -7.34 10.61
N ARG A 594 -18.87 -6.85 9.98
CA ARG A 594 -19.48 -5.55 10.25
C ARG A 594 -20.98 -5.65 10.05
N ASP A 595 -21.74 -4.68 10.54
CA ASP A 595 -23.19 -4.62 10.37
C ASP A 595 -23.59 -4.83 8.89
N GLY A 596 -24.20 -5.98 8.60
CA GLY A 596 -24.62 -6.39 7.25
C GLY A 596 -23.56 -7.10 6.39
N ASN A 597 -22.30 -7.21 6.83
CA ASN A 597 -21.25 -7.97 6.16
C ASN A 597 -20.90 -9.23 6.97
N THR A 598 -21.07 -10.41 6.36
CA THR A 598 -20.77 -11.70 6.99
C THR A 598 -19.28 -11.93 7.25
N GLY A 599 -18.39 -11.08 6.71
CA GLY A 599 -16.95 -11.20 6.86
C GLY A 599 -16.35 -12.35 6.05
N MET A 600 -15.05 -12.60 6.25
CA MET A 600 -14.28 -13.64 5.57
C MET A 600 -13.49 -14.49 6.57
N SER A 601 -13.20 -15.73 6.19
CA SER A 601 -12.24 -16.57 6.91
C SER A 601 -10.80 -16.06 6.73
N LEU A 602 -9.90 -16.51 7.61
CA LEU A 602 -8.46 -16.22 7.53
C LEU A 602 -7.87 -16.64 6.17
N THR A 603 -8.28 -17.81 5.67
CA THR A 603 -7.82 -18.36 4.38
C THR A 603 -8.32 -17.53 3.21
N ASN A 604 -9.60 -17.12 3.21
CA ASN A 604 -10.17 -16.29 2.16
C ASN A 604 -9.58 -14.89 2.18
N ALA A 605 -9.34 -14.29 3.36
CA ALA A 605 -8.70 -12.99 3.45
C ALA A 605 -7.28 -12.98 2.85
N ASN A 606 -6.50 -14.04 3.11
CA ASN A 606 -5.19 -14.19 2.50
C ASN A 606 -5.30 -14.42 0.97
N ALA A 607 -6.22 -15.28 0.53
CA ALA A 607 -6.43 -15.53 -0.90
C ALA A 607 -6.83 -14.24 -1.65
N SER A 608 -7.76 -13.46 -1.11
CA SER A 608 -8.15 -12.16 -1.66
C SER A 608 -6.98 -11.18 -1.71
N LEU A 609 -6.09 -11.17 -0.72
CA LEU A 609 -4.89 -10.32 -0.77
C LEU A 609 -3.97 -10.72 -1.94
N VAL A 610 -3.66 -12.01 -2.07
CA VAL A 610 -2.82 -12.54 -3.16
C VAL A 610 -3.47 -12.23 -4.52
N GLU A 611 -4.78 -12.45 -4.65
CA GLU A 611 -5.53 -12.18 -5.88
C GLU A 611 -5.50 -10.70 -6.25
N ASN A 612 -5.73 -9.78 -5.30
CA ASN A 612 -5.69 -8.35 -5.57
C ASN A 612 -4.31 -7.88 -6.03
N VAL A 613 -3.23 -8.35 -5.39
CA VAL A 613 -1.86 -8.01 -5.78
C VAL A 613 -1.53 -8.62 -7.15
N GLY A 614 -1.88 -9.88 -7.39
CA GLY A 614 -1.68 -10.54 -8.68
C GLY A 614 -2.45 -9.87 -9.82
N ALA A 615 -3.68 -9.40 -9.57
CA ALA A 615 -4.46 -8.63 -10.53
C ALA A 615 -3.79 -7.29 -10.86
N LYS A 616 -3.24 -6.58 -9.86
CA LYS A 616 -2.47 -5.35 -10.08
C LYS A 616 -1.17 -5.61 -10.84
N ALA A 617 -0.48 -6.72 -10.59
CA ALA A 617 0.71 -7.11 -11.34
C ALA A 617 0.40 -7.44 -12.82
N ALA A 618 -0.69 -8.17 -13.07
CA ALA A 618 -1.16 -8.47 -14.42
C ALA A 618 -1.58 -7.20 -15.18
N GLN A 619 -2.28 -6.28 -14.50
CA GLN A 619 -2.62 -4.98 -15.06
C GLN A 619 -1.37 -4.17 -15.39
N ALA A 620 -0.40 -4.08 -14.46
CA ALA A 620 0.85 -3.36 -14.68
C ALA A 620 1.65 -3.90 -15.87
N LYS A 621 1.65 -5.23 -16.07
CA LYS A 621 2.27 -5.86 -17.25
C LYS A 621 1.58 -5.44 -18.56
N THR A 622 0.26 -5.33 -18.54
CA THR A 622 -0.50 -4.83 -19.69
C THR A 622 -0.20 -3.35 -19.94
N ASP A 623 -0.17 -2.54 -18.88
CA ASP A 623 0.16 -1.12 -18.95
C ASP A 623 1.53 -0.89 -19.59
N VAL A 624 2.57 -1.60 -19.15
CA VAL A 624 3.93 -1.52 -19.75
C VAL A 624 3.92 -1.84 -21.23
N GLY A 625 3.22 -2.89 -21.66
CA GLY A 625 3.13 -3.25 -23.09
C GLY A 625 2.43 -2.16 -23.93
N LEU A 626 1.38 -1.55 -23.38
CA LEU A 626 0.62 -0.48 -24.03
C LEU A 626 1.41 0.83 -24.09
N THR A 627 1.96 1.28 -22.96
CA THR A 627 2.72 2.53 -22.88
C THR A 627 4.02 2.46 -23.67
N GLY A 628 4.69 1.30 -23.68
CA GLY A 628 5.86 1.07 -24.52
C GLY A 628 5.53 1.17 -26.02
N SER A 629 4.44 0.54 -26.46
CA SER A 629 3.99 0.65 -27.86
C SER A 629 3.61 2.08 -28.27
N LEU A 630 2.98 2.83 -27.36
CA LEU A 630 2.66 4.24 -27.56
C LEU A 630 3.92 5.11 -27.65
N LEU A 631 4.93 4.83 -26.81
CA LEU A 631 6.23 5.50 -26.85
C LEU A 631 6.95 5.23 -28.18
N ASP A 632 7.01 3.97 -28.61
CA ASP A 632 7.63 3.59 -29.89
C ASP A 632 6.92 4.27 -31.07
N THR A 633 5.58 4.32 -31.05
CA THR A 633 4.78 5.00 -32.07
C THR A 633 5.06 6.50 -32.07
N ALA A 634 5.09 7.15 -30.90
CA ALA A 634 5.38 8.58 -30.78
C ALA A 634 6.79 8.92 -31.27
N LYS A 635 7.77 8.07 -30.94
CA LYS A 635 9.16 8.18 -31.38
C LYS A 635 9.27 8.05 -32.90
N ASN A 636 8.71 7.00 -33.48
CA ASN A 636 8.72 6.77 -34.93
C ASN A 636 8.04 7.91 -35.70
N ASN A 637 6.91 8.40 -35.18
CA ASN A 637 6.23 9.57 -35.74
C ASN A 637 7.17 10.79 -35.72
N ARG A 638 7.76 11.11 -34.56
CA ARG A 638 8.69 12.24 -34.43
C ARG A 638 9.88 12.11 -35.38
N ASP A 639 10.47 10.93 -35.47
CA ASP A 639 11.65 10.66 -36.29
C ASP A 639 11.34 10.66 -37.79
N SER A 640 10.12 10.30 -38.21
CA SER A 640 9.69 10.40 -39.61
C SER A 640 9.63 11.85 -40.14
N VAL A 641 9.51 12.83 -39.24
CA VAL A 641 9.42 14.25 -39.60
C VAL A 641 10.73 14.98 -39.27
N SER A 642 11.24 14.79 -38.06
CA SER A 642 12.39 15.56 -37.53
C SER A 642 13.69 14.77 -37.54
N GLY A 643 13.65 13.45 -37.78
CA GLY A 643 14.83 12.58 -37.78
C GLY A 643 15.69 12.74 -39.02
N VAL A 644 16.93 12.25 -38.94
CA VAL A 644 17.88 12.26 -40.06
C VAL A 644 17.75 10.94 -40.82
N SER A 645 17.38 11.02 -42.10
CA SER A 645 17.42 9.88 -43.02
C SER A 645 18.71 9.94 -43.84
N LEU A 646 19.60 8.98 -43.65
CA LEU A 646 20.90 8.93 -44.34
C LEU A 646 20.74 8.88 -45.86
N ASP A 647 19.69 8.21 -46.36
CA ASP A 647 19.40 8.14 -47.80
C ASP A 647 18.92 9.49 -48.36
N GLU A 648 18.07 10.21 -47.61
CA GLU A 648 17.64 11.56 -48.00
C GLU A 648 18.81 12.55 -47.96
N GLU A 649 19.65 12.48 -46.94
CA GLU A 649 20.84 13.33 -46.79
C GLU A 649 21.85 13.03 -47.90
N ALA A 650 22.07 11.76 -48.26
CA ALA A 650 22.95 11.37 -49.36
C ALA A 650 22.44 11.87 -50.73
N SER A 651 21.15 11.71 -51.02
CA SER A 651 20.53 12.23 -52.23
C SER A 651 20.62 13.76 -52.31
N SER A 652 20.35 14.43 -51.18
CA SER A 652 20.48 15.89 -51.07
C SER A 652 21.93 16.34 -51.27
N LEU A 653 22.91 15.60 -50.74
CA LEU A 653 24.33 15.91 -50.90
C LEU A 653 24.72 15.91 -52.38
N VAL A 654 24.33 14.89 -53.15
CA VAL A 654 24.58 14.82 -54.59
C VAL A 654 23.96 16.00 -55.32
N LYS A 655 22.70 16.35 -54.99
CA LYS A 655 22.02 17.51 -55.56
C LYS A 655 22.79 18.82 -55.32
N TYR A 656 23.23 19.08 -54.09
CA TYR A 656 23.97 20.30 -53.76
C TYR A 656 25.40 20.30 -54.33
N GLN A 657 26.05 19.14 -54.48
CA GLN A 657 27.33 19.02 -55.20
C GLN A 657 27.19 19.36 -56.70
N GLN A 658 26.10 18.94 -57.34
CA GLN A 658 25.80 19.31 -58.72
C GLN A 658 25.55 20.82 -58.84
N TYR A 659 24.77 21.41 -57.93
CA TYR A 659 24.51 22.85 -57.92
C TYR A 659 25.79 23.67 -57.65
N PHE A 660 26.64 23.22 -56.74
CA PHE A 660 27.94 23.83 -56.48
C PHE A 660 28.83 23.82 -57.75
N THR A 661 28.85 22.70 -58.47
CA THR A 661 29.59 22.55 -59.73
C THR A 661 29.04 23.48 -60.81
N ALA A 662 27.72 23.58 -60.95
CA ALA A 662 27.05 24.48 -61.89
C ALA A 662 27.37 25.95 -61.59
N SER A 663 27.27 26.37 -60.33
CA SER A 663 27.65 27.73 -59.89
C SER A 663 29.12 28.04 -60.18
N SER A 664 30.02 27.06 -59.98
CA SER A 664 31.44 27.19 -60.30
C SER A 664 31.71 27.36 -61.80
N GLN A 665 30.94 26.68 -62.66
CA GLN A 665 31.03 26.86 -64.11
C GLN A 665 30.56 28.25 -64.54
N ILE A 666 29.49 28.80 -63.93
CA ILE A 666 29.03 30.18 -64.20
C ILE A 666 30.13 31.20 -63.92
N ILE A 667 30.87 31.04 -62.81
CA ILE A 667 32.00 31.91 -62.47
C ILE A 667 33.11 31.79 -63.53
N LYS A 668 33.48 30.57 -63.93
CA LYS A 668 34.51 30.34 -64.96
C LYS A 668 34.13 30.94 -66.32
N THR A 669 32.88 30.79 -66.74
CA THR A 669 32.37 31.39 -67.98
C THR A 669 32.38 32.91 -67.90
N ALA A 670 31.97 33.49 -66.77
CA ALA A 670 32.00 34.94 -66.58
C ALA A 670 33.44 35.51 -66.59
N GLN A 671 34.41 34.79 -66.00
CA GLN A 671 35.84 35.13 -66.07
C GLN A 671 36.35 35.06 -67.52
N SER A 672 36.05 33.98 -68.25
CA SER A 672 36.46 33.84 -69.64
C SER A 672 35.89 34.94 -70.55
N ILE A 673 34.63 35.35 -70.35
CA ILE A 673 34.03 36.48 -71.09
C ILE A 673 34.74 37.79 -70.73
N PHE A 674 35.08 38.00 -69.45
CA PHE A 674 35.80 39.18 -69.00
C PHE A 674 37.21 39.27 -69.58
N ASP A 675 37.97 38.17 -69.53
CA ASP A 675 39.32 38.08 -70.11
C ASP A 675 39.30 38.28 -71.63
N THR A 676 38.29 37.74 -72.31
CA THR A 676 38.12 37.93 -73.77
C THR A 676 37.82 39.39 -74.11
N LEU A 677 36.99 40.07 -73.32
CA LEU A 677 36.68 41.49 -73.53
C LEU A 677 37.85 42.41 -73.22
N ILE A 678 38.66 42.10 -72.20
CA ILE A 678 39.89 42.85 -71.90
C ILE A 678 40.94 42.66 -72.99
N ASN A 679 41.10 41.44 -73.50
CA ASN A 679 42.05 41.17 -74.59
C ASN A 679 41.58 41.71 -75.96
N ALA A 680 40.30 42.09 -76.09
CA ALA A 680 39.72 42.69 -77.29
C ALA A 680 39.66 44.23 -77.26
N LEU A 681 40.03 44.84 -76.13
CA LEU A 681 40.27 46.27 -75.93
C LEU A 681 41.76 46.57 -76.09
#